data_AF-A0AAE7GW68-F1
#
_entry.id   AF-A0AAE7GW68-F1
#
_cell.length_a   1.000
_cell.length_b   1.000
_cell.length_c   1.000
_cell.angle_alpha   90.00
_cell.angle_beta   90.00
_cell.angle_gamma   90.00
#
_symmetry.space_group_name_H-M   'P 1'
#
loop_
_entity.id
_entity.type
_entity.pdbx_description
1 polymer ?
#
loop_
_entity_poly.entity_id
_entity_poly.type
_entity_poly.pdbx_seq_one_letter_code
_entity_poly.pdbx_strand_id
1 'polypeptide(L)'
;MNTTSHLWRKGSLCVLIVAFLGGLAWLVIRYGDLLGADSPAKKLLLASLTIILAILFRMSPVFTRYVNQRQHRVEEEKKGAFPANENRIAQTVSGSLLVEELRHVLNANYGRRWRAKTRILLVMGDASQVDQLVPKLTSQRWAEGDGVVLIWGGDLAETPDVTLFNAIRKLHRRPLDGAVWVGNHFQQQDVLVHTDPITPLAAQQMDDVARHLQAIFTTLRWRIPLYLWSLHGTHSAHDGVDAQSATCLLSPGCTPALCRLQLTSLASQLAQQGTQQLTLNIRDNFLLKMANLLTHSAAAISDSLTTFFSAHRGLPLAGVIFSLSVEGTTSRVVHAWTGDERWRALLDSLPALPAELKAQRTGRSGMRVLAVGTAGLMLLWGAGMVVSFLVNRSLVVESRDQAKLAAGQDKPLAERLSALSALQQTPGKLRWRQQNGVPWYYRFGLSQNDALLDALWPSYARIAIPLLRDEAAKHLTQELTALTRLAPDSPQFAGRAKNAYNQLKMYLMLSRPEQMEASFFSQTLMKDWPERSGMSQASWQGVGPGLWRFWGQNLPAHPEWTLAADKNLISQVRTLLIRQMGIRNGEAALYQKIIEQVTPHYTDLRLEDMTGDTRAESVFYTRSTIAGVYTRKAWEEEVLPAIEKVVNNRREEVDQVLGDDTHSASDPLSPEALKARLSERYFTDFAGNWQDFLNSLRWKRSQTLSDAIDQLTLIADVRQSPLVALMNTLSVQGRTGFTGEALSDSLVKSAKDLFKTKENQTIDQHAREDGPMADTFSPVLALMDDKSGGQDLSHLSLQTYLTRVTQVRLKLQQVTNAADPQGMSQALAQTVFQGKTVDLTTTRDYGNLVAASLGQAWSGFGQTLFVQPLEQSWQQVLQPTAAGLNAQWKALIVNDWNNAFGGRYPFSDVGSEVSLPLLAQYLRNDNGRIPQFLESHLSGVLHKQGSHWVPDTVNAQGLVFDPVFLETMDTLSQLADVAFTRGEAGLRFELRPGTARDVMQTDLVIDGQKLTYVNQMPIWKNIVWPADTEASGATLSWVSTKTGTRIYSDNPGTWGWIRLLEKAEITDNAGVNSGFNLRWTAQDGLPLNYTLRTEAGDGPLALLQLRDFELPENIFVISSQTSSEEQE
;
A
#
# COMPACT_ATOMS: atom_id res chain seq x y z
N MET A 1 6.01 -42.93 -79.62
CA MET A 1 6.92 -43.44 -78.56
C MET A 1 7.40 -42.26 -77.72
N ASN A 2 6.94 -42.12 -76.46
CA ASN A 2 7.59 -41.35 -75.36
C ASN A 2 6.68 -41.29 -74.10
N THR A 3 6.10 -42.41 -73.69
CA THR A 3 5.27 -42.52 -72.47
C THR A 3 6.02 -43.16 -71.29
N THR A 4 7.25 -43.66 -71.50
CA THR A 4 8.03 -44.38 -70.48
C THR A 4 9.07 -43.51 -69.75
N SER A 5 9.45 -42.33 -70.26
CA SER A 5 10.51 -41.51 -69.66
C SER A 5 10.07 -40.70 -68.42
N HIS A 6 8.76 -40.42 -68.27
CA HIS A 6 8.25 -39.55 -67.21
C HIS A 6 7.89 -40.30 -65.91
N LEU A 7 7.65 -41.61 -65.98
CA LEU A 7 7.45 -42.49 -64.82
C LEU A 7 8.77 -42.86 -64.15
N TRP A 8 9.83 -43.10 -64.93
CA TRP A 8 11.16 -43.41 -64.42
C TRP A 8 11.81 -42.23 -63.69
N ARG A 9 11.58 -40.99 -64.14
CA ARG A 9 12.16 -39.78 -63.51
C ARG A 9 11.49 -39.39 -62.17
N LYS A 10 10.24 -39.83 -61.93
CA LYS A 10 9.54 -39.65 -60.64
C LYS A 10 9.78 -40.81 -59.67
N GLY A 11 9.90 -42.03 -60.21
CA GLY A 11 10.30 -43.22 -59.45
C GLY A 11 11.73 -43.10 -58.91
N SER A 12 12.70 -42.69 -59.73
CA SER A 12 14.10 -42.57 -59.28
C SER A 12 14.30 -41.48 -58.22
N LEU A 13 13.50 -40.40 -58.26
CA LEU A 13 13.54 -39.35 -57.24
C LEU A 13 13.01 -39.85 -55.88
N CYS A 14 11.97 -40.68 -55.87
CA CYS A 14 11.47 -41.28 -54.62
C CYS A 14 12.46 -42.30 -54.06
N VAL A 15 13.07 -43.12 -54.92
CA VAL A 15 14.10 -44.10 -54.51
C VAL A 15 15.32 -43.37 -53.94
N LEU A 16 15.77 -42.27 -54.54
CA LEU A 16 16.87 -41.46 -54.03
C LEU A 16 16.56 -40.82 -52.67
N ILE A 17 15.31 -40.38 -52.45
CA ILE A 17 14.89 -39.81 -51.16
C ILE A 17 14.83 -40.88 -50.08
N VAL A 18 14.28 -42.07 -50.39
CA VAL A 18 14.24 -43.19 -49.43
C VAL A 18 15.63 -43.69 -49.12
N ALA A 19 16.52 -43.78 -50.11
CA ALA A 19 17.92 -44.14 -49.92
C ALA A 19 18.68 -43.10 -49.08
N PHE A 20 18.42 -41.80 -49.30
CA PHE A 20 19.03 -40.72 -48.52
C PHE A 20 18.55 -40.71 -47.06
N LEU A 21 17.25 -40.90 -46.82
CA LEU A 21 16.69 -40.96 -45.46
C LEU A 21 17.13 -42.25 -44.74
N GLY A 22 17.20 -43.38 -45.46
CA GLY A 22 17.76 -44.63 -44.93
C GLY A 22 19.25 -44.52 -44.60
N GLY A 23 20.02 -43.82 -45.42
CA GLY A 23 21.43 -43.51 -45.17
C GLY A 23 21.63 -42.66 -43.91
N LEU A 24 20.82 -41.60 -43.73
CA LEU A 24 20.81 -40.77 -42.52
C LEU A 24 20.44 -41.57 -41.27
N ALA A 25 19.43 -42.44 -41.35
CA ALA A 25 19.04 -43.31 -40.24
C ALA A 25 20.18 -44.26 -39.84
N TRP A 26 20.84 -44.87 -40.82
CA TRP A 26 21.97 -45.77 -40.59
C TRP A 26 23.17 -45.07 -39.97
N LEU A 27 23.48 -43.84 -40.41
CA LEU A 27 24.59 -43.04 -39.89
C LEU A 27 24.38 -42.68 -38.41
N VAL A 28 23.15 -42.31 -38.02
CA VAL A 28 22.80 -42.00 -36.63
C VAL A 28 22.82 -43.25 -35.74
N ILE A 29 22.41 -44.42 -36.26
CA ILE A 29 22.48 -45.68 -35.50
C ILE A 29 23.93 -46.15 -35.32
N ARG A 30 24.79 -45.96 -36.32
CA ARG A 30 26.20 -46.40 -36.32
C ARG A 30 27.11 -45.50 -35.48
N TYR A 31 26.90 -44.19 -35.50
CA TYR A 31 27.77 -43.19 -34.82
C TYR A 31 27.07 -42.43 -33.68
N GLY A 32 25.88 -42.84 -33.26
CA GLY A 32 25.10 -42.17 -32.20
C GLY A 32 25.79 -42.12 -30.84
N ASP A 33 26.73 -43.03 -30.54
CA ASP A 33 27.49 -43.01 -29.29
C ASP A 33 28.43 -41.80 -29.19
N LEU A 34 28.98 -41.32 -30.31
CA LEU A 34 29.81 -40.09 -30.38
C LEU A 34 28.99 -38.81 -30.15
N LEU A 35 27.66 -38.89 -30.29
CA LEU A 35 26.72 -37.79 -30.11
C LEU A 35 25.97 -37.85 -28.76
N GLY A 36 26.41 -38.71 -27.81
CA GLY A 36 25.82 -38.84 -26.48
C GLY A 36 24.50 -39.63 -26.42
N ALA A 37 24.23 -40.46 -27.42
CA ALA A 37 23.04 -41.31 -27.49
C ALA A 37 23.33 -42.77 -27.08
N ASP A 38 23.57 -42.97 -25.79
CA ASP A 38 24.08 -44.22 -25.19
C ASP A 38 23.04 -45.35 -25.07
N SER A 39 21.77 -45.10 -25.44
CA SER A 39 20.70 -46.11 -25.40
C SER A 39 20.06 -46.32 -26.77
N PRO A 40 19.60 -47.54 -27.09
CA PRO A 40 18.98 -47.84 -28.39
C PRO A 40 17.74 -46.98 -28.66
N ALA A 41 17.02 -46.58 -27.59
CA ALA A 41 15.90 -45.65 -27.68
C ALA A 41 16.35 -44.22 -28.05
N LYS A 42 17.47 -43.73 -27.48
CA LYS A 42 18.04 -42.42 -27.85
C LYS A 42 18.51 -42.41 -29.31
N LYS A 43 19.13 -43.49 -29.80
CA LYS A 43 19.57 -43.61 -31.21
C LYS A 43 18.41 -43.60 -32.19
N LEU A 44 17.31 -44.30 -31.87
CA LEU A 44 16.08 -44.29 -32.67
C LEU A 44 15.41 -42.91 -32.66
N LEU A 45 15.39 -42.21 -31.52
CA LEU A 45 14.89 -40.85 -31.43
C LEU A 45 15.70 -39.88 -32.30
N LEU A 46 17.03 -39.94 -32.21
CA LEU A 46 17.91 -39.04 -32.95
C LEU A 46 17.83 -39.31 -34.47
N ALA A 47 17.67 -40.58 -34.87
CA ALA A 47 17.43 -40.95 -36.27
C ALA A 47 16.07 -40.47 -36.78
N SER A 48 15.02 -40.57 -35.96
CA SER A 48 13.69 -40.06 -36.33
C SER A 48 13.68 -38.53 -36.44
N LEU A 49 14.39 -37.83 -35.54
CA LEU A 49 14.47 -36.38 -35.51
C LEU A 49 15.22 -35.84 -36.74
N THR A 50 16.33 -36.46 -37.13
CA THR A 50 17.12 -36.04 -38.31
C THR A 50 16.35 -36.24 -39.62
N ILE A 51 15.59 -37.33 -39.74
CA ILE A 51 14.69 -37.59 -40.87
C ILE A 51 13.58 -36.53 -40.93
N ILE A 52 12.97 -36.19 -39.80
CA ILE A 52 11.92 -35.15 -39.71
C ILE A 52 12.47 -33.77 -40.07
N LEU A 53 13.66 -33.42 -39.57
CA LEU A 53 14.30 -32.13 -39.86
C LEU A 53 14.65 -31.99 -41.34
N ALA A 54 15.12 -33.06 -41.98
CA ALA A 54 15.39 -33.10 -43.42
C ALA A 54 14.12 -32.91 -44.27
N ILE A 55 12.99 -33.46 -43.83
CA ILE A 55 11.68 -33.29 -44.48
C ILE A 55 11.17 -31.84 -44.29
N LEU A 56 11.31 -31.26 -43.10
CA LEU A 56 10.90 -29.88 -42.80
C LEU A 56 11.75 -28.85 -43.57
N PHE A 57 13.06 -29.04 -43.65
CA PHE A 57 13.97 -28.15 -44.38
C PHE A 57 13.60 -28.09 -45.88
N ARG A 58 13.20 -29.23 -46.47
CA ARG A 58 12.73 -29.29 -47.86
C ARG A 58 11.40 -28.55 -48.10
N MET A 59 10.54 -28.45 -47.08
CA MET A 59 9.23 -27.79 -47.16
C MET A 59 9.27 -26.29 -46.82
N SER A 60 10.37 -25.81 -46.21
CA SER A 60 10.61 -24.40 -45.84
C SER A 60 10.33 -23.35 -46.94
N PRO A 61 10.81 -23.49 -48.20
CA PRO A 61 10.61 -22.45 -49.22
C PRO A 61 9.15 -22.31 -49.70
N VAL A 62 8.29 -23.30 -49.41
CA VAL A 62 6.85 -23.25 -49.73
C VAL A 62 6.08 -22.49 -48.64
N PHE A 63 6.48 -22.66 -47.38
CA PHE A 63 5.84 -22.02 -46.24
C PHE A 63 6.23 -20.54 -46.10
N THR A 64 7.51 -20.21 -46.31
CA THR A 64 8.00 -18.82 -46.27
C THR A 64 7.38 -17.93 -47.34
N ARG A 65 7.16 -18.45 -48.56
CA ARG A 65 6.44 -17.71 -49.63
C ARG A 65 4.97 -17.46 -49.30
N TYR A 66 4.32 -18.36 -48.56
CA TYR A 66 2.92 -18.20 -48.15
C TYR A 66 2.78 -17.20 -46.99
N VAL A 67 3.70 -17.21 -46.03
CA VAL A 67 3.71 -16.27 -44.88
C VAL A 67 4.09 -14.86 -45.33
N ASN A 68 5.11 -14.70 -46.18
CA ASN A 68 5.52 -13.38 -46.68
C ASN A 68 4.42 -12.69 -47.49
N GLN A 69 3.65 -13.43 -48.32
CA GLN A 69 2.50 -12.87 -49.04
C GLN A 69 1.37 -12.39 -48.12
N ARG A 70 1.23 -13.00 -46.93
CA ARG A 70 0.20 -12.62 -45.96
C ARG A 70 0.65 -11.44 -45.09
N GLN A 71 1.94 -11.34 -44.78
CA GLN A 71 2.52 -10.22 -44.04
C GLN A 71 2.58 -8.95 -44.89
N HIS A 72 2.96 -9.03 -46.17
CA HIS A 72 2.96 -7.85 -47.07
C HIS A 72 1.56 -7.23 -47.24
N ARG A 73 0.50 -8.03 -47.28
CA ARG A 73 -0.88 -7.52 -47.34
C ARG A 73 -1.32 -6.77 -46.09
N VAL A 74 -0.88 -7.24 -44.91
CA VAL A 74 -1.25 -6.63 -43.63
C VAL A 74 -0.41 -5.36 -43.36
N GLU A 75 0.82 -5.30 -43.87
CA GLU A 75 1.65 -4.09 -43.81
C GLU A 75 1.20 -3.00 -44.78
N GLU A 76 0.69 -3.35 -45.97
CA GLU A 76 0.12 -2.38 -46.92
C GLU A 76 -1.22 -1.80 -46.44
N GLU A 77 -2.06 -2.58 -45.73
CA GLU A 77 -3.28 -2.08 -45.08
C GLU A 77 -3.00 -1.16 -43.89
N LYS A 78 -1.88 -1.36 -43.17
CA LYS A 78 -1.48 -0.52 -42.03
C LYS A 78 -0.77 0.78 -42.42
N LYS A 79 -0.22 0.88 -43.64
CA LYS A 79 0.56 2.06 -44.11
C LYS A 79 -0.26 3.09 -44.89
N GLY A 80 -1.57 2.92 -45.06
CA GLY A 80 -2.46 3.97 -45.57
C GLY A 80 -2.08 4.55 -46.94
N ALA A 81 -1.51 3.76 -47.85
CA ALA A 81 -1.00 4.21 -49.14
C ALA A 81 -2.02 4.05 -50.29
N PHE A 82 -3.22 4.62 -50.13
CA PHE A 82 -4.05 4.99 -51.27
C PHE A 82 -4.41 6.48 -51.15
N PRO A 83 -4.08 7.32 -52.15
CA PRO A 83 -4.33 8.75 -52.08
C PRO A 83 -5.83 9.06 -52.09
N ALA A 84 -6.21 10.06 -51.30
CA ALA A 84 -7.54 10.63 -51.27
C ALA A 84 -7.73 11.63 -52.41
N ASN A 85 -8.86 11.49 -53.12
CA ASN A 85 -9.49 12.39 -54.08
C ASN A 85 -8.69 12.81 -55.33
N GLU A 86 -9.27 12.55 -56.51
CA GLU A 86 -9.78 13.64 -57.36
C GLU A 86 -10.71 13.15 -58.50
N ASN A 87 -11.90 13.76 -58.49
CA ASN A 87 -12.68 14.30 -59.61
C ASN A 87 -13.18 13.41 -60.77
N ARG A 88 -14.49 13.14 -60.67
CA ARG A 88 -15.53 13.18 -61.71
C ARG A 88 -15.09 12.88 -63.14
N ILE A 89 -15.35 11.65 -63.57
CA ILE A 89 -15.88 11.35 -64.91
C ILE A 89 -17.04 10.35 -64.72
N ALA A 90 -18.21 10.72 -65.23
CA ALA A 90 -19.46 9.96 -65.40
C ALA A 90 -19.80 8.85 -64.39
N GLN A 91 -20.91 9.01 -63.67
CA GLN A 91 -21.56 7.92 -62.91
C GLN A 91 -21.87 6.73 -63.84
N THR A 92 -20.96 5.77 -63.90
CA THR A 92 -21.25 4.40 -64.31
C THR A 92 -21.77 3.68 -63.07
N VAL A 93 -22.99 3.15 -63.13
CA VAL A 93 -23.59 2.36 -62.05
C VAL A 93 -22.58 1.29 -61.63
N SER A 94 -22.12 1.32 -60.36
CA SER A 94 -21.06 0.42 -59.89
C SER A 94 -21.44 -1.05 -60.14
N GLY A 95 -20.54 -1.87 -60.69
CA GLY A 95 -20.81 -3.28 -61.00
C GLY A 95 -21.28 -4.13 -59.78
N SER A 96 -21.09 -3.64 -58.55
CA SER A 96 -21.65 -4.23 -57.33
C SER A 96 -23.17 -4.07 -57.20
N LEU A 97 -23.72 -2.90 -57.56
CA LEU A 97 -25.16 -2.62 -57.49
C LEU A 97 -25.94 -3.52 -58.46
N LEU A 98 -25.42 -3.70 -59.68
CA LEU A 98 -25.98 -4.62 -60.68
C LEU A 98 -26.04 -6.05 -60.16
N VAL A 99 -24.95 -6.55 -59.56
CA VAL A 99 -24.87 -7.94 -59.07
C VAL A 99 -25.75 -8.17 -57.83
N GLU A 100 -26.00 -7.14 -57.02
CA GLU A 100 -26.93 -7.19 -55.89
C GLU A 100 -28.40 -7.21 -56.35
N GLU A 101 -28.76 -6.34 -57.30
CA GLU A 101 -30.06 -6.33 -57.94
C GLU A 101 -30.35 -7.66 -58.63
N LEU A 102 -29.40 -8.16 -59.43
CA LEU A 102 -29.49 -9.45 -60.11
C LEU A 102 -29.61 -10.60 -59.11
N ARG A 103 -28.89 -10.58 -57.98
CA ARG A 103 -29.08 -11.59 -56.91
C ARG A 103 -30.47 -11.53 -56.31
N HIS A 104 -31.02 -10.33 -56.11
CA HIS A 104 -32.35 -10.15 -55.56
C HIS A 104 -33.41 -10.70 -56.51
N VAL A 105 -33.35 -10.34 -57.80
CA VAL A 105 -34.30 -10.82 -58.82
C VAL A 105 -34.21 -12.33 -59.01
N LEU A 106 -32.99 -12.91 -59.13
CA LEU A 106 -32.85 -14.36 -59.29
C LEU A 106 -33.34 -15.14 -58.06
N ASN A 107 -33.16 -14.59 -56.86
CA ASN A 107 -33.69 -15.21 -55.65
C ASN A 107 -35.21 -15.08 -55.56
N ALA A 108 -35.80 -13.98 -56.04
CA ALA A 108 -37.25 -13.81 -56.13
C ALA A 108 -37.89 -14.76 -57.15
N ASN A 109 -37.30 -14.91 -58.34
CA ASN A 109 -37.84 -15.73 -59.42
C ASN A 109 -37.58 -17.25 -59.22
N TYR A 110 -36.41 -17.65 -58.71
CA TYR A 110 -35.99 -19.06 -58.63
C TYR A 110 -35.78 -19.62 -57.21
N GLY A 111 -35.91 -18.78 -56.17
CA GLY A 111 -35.74 -19.13 -54.75
C GLY A 111 -34.29 -19.31 -54.31
N ARG A 112 -34.07 -19.77 -53.07
CA ARG A 112 -32.72 -19.91 -52.45
C ARG A 112 -31.74 -20.80 -53.23
N ARG A 113 -32.23 -21.69 -54.10
CA ARG A 113 -31.42 -22.57 -54.96
C ARG A 113 -31.29 -22.04 -56.40
N TRP A 114 -31.57 -20.77 -56.66
CA TRP A 114 -31.47 -20.14 -57.99
C TRP A 114 -30.15 -20.48 -58.68
N ARG A 115 -29.05 -20.47 -57.93
CA ARG A 115 -27.70 -20.84 -58.34
C ARG A 115 -27.57 -22.18 -59.10
N ALA A 116 -28.39 -23.17 -58.75
CA ALA A 116 -28.37 -24.47 -59.43
C ALA A 116 -29.36 -24.56 -60.61
N LYS A 117 -30.30 -23.60 -60.70
CA LYS A 117 -31.36 -23.55 -61.70
C LYS A 117 -31.07 -22.57 -62.84
N THR A 118 -30.17 -21.61 -62.63
CA THR A 118 -29.83 -20.56 -63.59
C THR A 118 -28.50 -20.84 -64.28
N ARG A 119 -28.40 -20.52 -65.57
CA ARG A 119 -27.17 -20.52 -66.37
C ARG A 119 -26.79 -19.07 -66.69
N ILE A 120 -25.54 -18.69 -66.44
CA ILE A 120 -25.11 -17.29 -66.61
C ILE A 120 -24.13 -17.20 -67.78
N LEU A 121 -24.52 -16.43 -68.81
CA LEU A 121 -23.71 -16.18 -70.00
C LEU A 121 -23.28 -14.71 -70.05
N LEU A 122 -22.02 -14.51 -70.39
CA LEU A 122 -21.45 -13.19 -70.63
C LEU A 122 -21.54 -12.88 -72.12
N VAL A 123 -22.17 -11.78 -72.52
CA VAL A 123 -22.29 -11.36 -73.92
C VAL A 123 -21.44 -10.12 -74.14
N MET A 124 -20.54 -10.14 -75.12
CA MET A 124 -19.56 -9.09 -75.42
C MET A 124 -19.52 -8.83 -76.92
N GLY A 125 -19.16 -7.62 -77.35
CA GLY A 125 -19.09 -7.25 -78.76
C GLY A 125 -19.32 -5.75 -78.97
N ASP A 126 -19.55 -5.35 -80.22
CA ASP A 126 -20.04 -3.99 -80.49
C ASP A 126 -21.49 -3.86 -79.98
N ALA A 127 -21.79 -2.77 -79.27
CA ALA A 127 -23.09 -2.54 -78.65
C ALA A 127 -24.23 -2.58 -79.66
N SER A 128 -24.02 -2.02 -80.86
CA SER A 128 -25.03 -2.00 -81.92
C SER A 128 -25.40 -3.40 -82.41
N GLN A 129 -24.41 -4.30 -82.49
CA GLN A 129 -24.55 -5.67 -82.96
C GLN A 129 -25.13 -6.57 -81.88
N VAL A 130 -24.78 -6.32 -80.62
CA VAL A 130 -25.31 -7.08 -79.49
C VAL A 130 -26.78 -6.77 -79.27
N ASP A 131 -27.22 -5.52 -79.40
CA ASP A 131 -28.64 -5.17 -79.31
C ASP A 131 -29.47 -5.70 -80.49
N GLN A 132 -28.87 -5.95 -81.66
CA GLN A 132 -29.55 -6.68 -82.74
C GLN A 132 -29.81 -8.14 -82.39
N LEU A 133 -28.93 -8.78 -81.61
CA LEU A 133 -29.10 -10.17 -81.18
C LEU A 133 -29.94 -10.29 -79.90
N VAL A 134 -29.79 -9.35 -78.96
CA VAL A 134 -30.51 -9.28 -77.69
C VAL A 134 -30.97 -7.84 -77.45
N PRO A 135 -32.19 -7.47 -77.89
CA PRO A 135 -32.68 -6.10 -77.80
C PRO A 135 -32.60 -5.53 -76.37
N LYS A 136 -32.06 -4.31 -76.25
CA LYS A 136 -31.92 -3.53 -75.00
C LYS A 136 -30.90 -4.07 -74.00
N LEU A 137 -30.14 -5.13 -74.28
CA LEU A 137 -29.16 -5.69 -73.34
C LEU A 137 -28.07 -4.69 -72.96
N THR A 138 -27.59 -3.87 -73.91
CA THR A 138 -26.53 -2.89 -73.62
C THR A 138 -27.02 -1.79 -72.68
N SER A 139 -28.27 -1.35 -72.87
CA SER A 139 -28.93 -0.34 -72.04
C SER A 139 -29.32 -0.86 -70.65
N GLN A 140 -29.77 -2.12 -70.56
CA GLN A 140 -30.25 -2.75 -69.31
C GLN A 140 -29.12 -3.46 -68.53
N ARG A 141 -27.96 -3.66 -69.15
CA ARG A 141 -26.77 -4.37 -68.62
C ARG A 141 -26.96 -5.86 -68.30
N TRP A 142 -28.18 -6.33 -68.07
CA TRP A 142 -28.51 -7.74 -67.93
C TRP A 142 -29.95 -8.02 -68.36
N ALA A 143 -30.22 -9.26 -68.77
CA ALA A 143 -31.55 -9.75 -69.08
C ALA A 143 -31.68 -11.23 -68.70
N GLU A 144 -32.89 -11.69 -68.42
CA GLU A 144 -33.19 -13.02 -67.90
C GLU A 144 -34.44 -13.63 -68.54
N GLY A 145 -34.35 -14.92 -68.89
CA GLY A 145 -35.47 -15.71 -69.41
C GLY A 145 -35.15 -17.20 -69.41
N ASP A 146 -36.15 -18.03 -69.10
CA ASP A 146 -36.07 -19.50 -69.09
C ASP A 146 -34.83 -20.08 -68.38
N GLY A 147 -34.46 -19.48 -67.24
CA GLY A 147 -33.32 -19.91 -66.43
C GLY A 147 -31.96 -19.52 -67.03
N VAL A 148 -31.92 -18.66 -68.05
CA VAL A 148 -30.69 -18.13 -68.64
C VAL A 148 -30.57 -16.65 -68.30
N VAL A 149 -29.40 -16.26 -67.83
CA VAL A 149 -29.07 -14.88 -67.44
C VAL A 149 -27.98 -14.39 -68.37
N LEU A 150 -28.29 -13.38 -69.17
CA LEU A 150 -27.36 -12.71 -70.07
C LEU A 150 -26.83 -11.45 -69.38
N ILE A 151 -25.51 -11.33 -69.27
CA ILE A 151 -24.84 -10.16 -68.69
C ILE A 151 -24.03 -9.45 -69.78
N TRP A 152 -24.22 -8.14 -69.90
CA TRP A 152 -23.42 -7.31 -70.79
C TRP A 152 -21.99 -7.18 -70.26
N GLY A 153 -21.03 -7.70 -71.03
CA GLY A 153 -19.61 -7.73 -70.67
C GLY A 153 -18.79 -6.55 -71.18
N GLY A 154 -19.39 -5.65 -71.98
CA GLY A 154 -18.72 -4.49 -72.58
C GLY A 154 -18.15 -4.75 -73.98
N ASP A 155 -17.57 -3.71 -74.56
CA ASP A 155 -16.86 -3.76 -75.82
C ASP A 155 -15.44 -4.31 -75.61
N LEU A 156 -14.97 -5.11 -76.55
CA LEU A 156 -13.64 -5.72 -76.55
C LEU A 156 -12.51 -4.73 -76.85
N ALA A 157 -12.83 -3.55 -77.41
CA ALA A 157 -11.88 -2.46 -77.58
C ALA A 157 -11.58 -1.70 -76.28
N GLU A 158 -12.42 -1.81 -75.26
CA GLU A 158 -12.25 -1.12 -73.97
C GLU A 158 -11.43 -1.97 -72.99
N THR A 159 -11.02 -1.39 -71.85
CA THR A 159 -10.39 -2.14 -70.77
C THR A 159 -11.45 -2.91 -69.97
N PRO A 160 -11.20 -4.17 -69.56
CA PRO A 160 -12.19 -4.98 -68.87
C PRO A 160 -12.58 -4.36 -67.53
N ASP A 161 -13.88 -4.23 -67.27
CA ASP A 161 -14.41 -3.69 -66.01
C ASP A 161 -14.11 -4.62 -64.82
N VAL A 162 -13.00 -4.32 -64.15
CA VAL A 162 -12.51 -5.07 -62.99
C VAL A 162 -13.54 -5.09 -61.85
N THR A 163 -14.40 -4.08 -61.74
CA THR A 163 -15.42 -4.01 -60.68
C THR A 163 -16.55 -4.99 -60.95
N LEU A 164 -17.07 -5.02 -62.19
CA LEU A 164 -18.09 -5.95 -62.64
C LEU A 164 -17.61 -7.41 -62.53
N PHE A 165 -16.42 -7.74 -63.07
CA PHE A 165 -15.92 -9.11 -63.04
C PHE A 165 -15.59 -9.60 -61.62
N ASN A 166 -15.14 -8.72 -60.72
CA ASN A 166 -15.00 -9.07 -59.31
C ASN A 166 -16.35 -9.32 -58.62
N ALA A 167 -17.39 -8.57 -58.99
CA ALA A 167 -18.74 -8.75 -58.47
C ALA A 167 -19.36 -10.07 -58.99
N ILE A 168 -19.26 -10.35 -60.29
CA ILE A 168 -19.68 -11.62 -60.91
C ILE A 168 -18.99 -12.82 -60.25
N ARG A 169 -17.69 -12.70 -59.92
CA ARG A 169 -16.96 -13.75 -59.19
C ARG A 169 -17.60 -14.14 -57.85
N LYS A 170 -18.30 -13.21 -57.19
CA LYS A 170 -18.98 -13.43 -55.91
C LYS A 170 -20.43 -13.90 -56.07
N LEU A 171 -20.98 -13.86 -57.29
CA LEU A 171 -22.38 -14.18 -57.57
C LEU A 171 -22.66 -15.68 -57.43
N HIS A 172 -21.80 -16.53 -58.03
CA HIS A 172 -21.98 -17.98 -58.09
C HIS A 172 -20.66 -18.77 -57.86
N ARG A 173 -20.75 -20.04 -57.41
CA ARG A 173 -19.55 -20.90 -57.18
C ARG A 173 -18.77 -21.14 -58.48
N ARG A 174 -19.47 -21.18 -59.61
CA ARG A 174 -18.93 -21.10 -60.97
C ARG A 174 -19.43 -19.79 -61.56
N PRO A 175 -18.58 -18.77 -61.72
CA PRO A 175 -19.07 -17.40 -61.90
C PRO A 175 -19.84 -17.19 -63.22
N LEU A 176 -19.45 -17.90 -64.27
CA LEU A 176 -20.07 -17.87 -65.59
C LEU A 176 -20.04 -19.29 -66.20
N ASP A 177 -21.07 -19.64 -66.96
CA ASP A 177 -21.20 -20.91 -67.66
C ASP A 177 -20.63 -20.85 -69.09
N GLY A 178 -20.56 -19.65 -69.68
CA GLY A 178 -19.92 -19.39 -70.97
C GLY A 178 -19.85 -17.90 -71.31
N ALA A 179 -19.05 -17.56 -72.31
CA ALA A 179 -18.94 -16.22 -72.88
C ALA A 179 -19.25 -16.26 -74.37
N VAL A 180 -20.03 -15.30 -74.85
CA VAL A 180 -20.45 -15.14 -76.25
C VAL A 180 -19.87 -13.83 -76.76
N TRP A 181 -19.03 -13.92 -77.78
CA TRP A 181 -18.52 -12.77 -78.51
C TRP A 181 -19.35 -12.59 -79.77
N VAL A 182 -20.11 -11.50 -79.84
CA VAL A 182 -20.97 -11.14 -80.97
C VAL A 182 -20.23 -10.14 -81.86
N GLY A 183 -20.24 -10.39 -83.17
CA GLY A 183 -20.02 -9.33 -84.13
C GLY A 183 -20.31 -9.72 -85.57
N ASN A 184 -19.80 -8.98 -86.55
CA ASN A 184 -19.99 -9.24 -88.00
C ASN A 184 -18.72 -9.78 -88.69
N HIS A 185 -17.91 -10.50 -87.92
CA HIS A 185 -16.54 -10.92 -88.23
C HIS A 185 -16.33 -11.64 -89.56
N PHE A 186 -17.35 -12.34 -90.07
CA PHE A 186 -17.26 -13.13 -91.29
C PHE A 186 -18.28 -12.73 -92.36
N GLN A 187 -18.85 -11.53 -92.26
CA GLN A 187 -19.86 -11.05 -93.18
C GLN A 187 -19.26 -10.70 -94.55
N GLN A 188 -19.91 -11.17 -95.61
CA GLN A 188 -19.60 -10.80 -97.00
C GLN A 188 -20.36 -9.50 -97.36
N GLN A 189 -19.69 -8.52 -97.97
CA GLN A 189 -20.37 -7.34 -98.52
C GLN A 189 -21.18 -7.77 -99.74
N ASP A 190 -22.49 -7.55 -99.72
CA ASP A 190 -23.39 -7.82 -100.85
C ASP A 190 -23.06 -6.85 -102.00
N VAL A 191 -22.12 -7.26 -102.86
CA VAL A 191 -22.00 -6.74 -104.24
C VAL A 191 -22.14 -7.93 -105.17
N LEU A 192 -23.24 -7.94 -105.90
CA LEU A 192 -23.53 -8.90 -106.96
C LEU A 192 -22.34 -8.94 -107.94
N VAL A 193 -21.82 -10.15 -108.18
CA VAL A 193 -20.76 -10.46 -109.14
C VAL A 193 -19.35 -10.08 -108.68
N HIS A 194 -18.82 -10.74 -107.65
CA HIS A 194 -17.44 -11.26 -107.59
C HIS A 194 -17.26 -12.13 -106.33
N THR A 195 -16.65 -13.30 -106.48
CA THR A 195 -16.21 -14.18 -105.39
C THR A 195 -14.92 -13.63 -104.79
N ASP A 196 -14.99 -12.50 -104.10
CA ASP A 196 -13.88 -12.11 -103.22
C ASP A 196 -14.00 -12.88 -101.90
N PRO A 197 -12.90 -13.49 -101.41
CA PRO A 197 -12.88 -14.18 -100.14
C PRO A 197 -13.17 -13.19 -99.01
N ILE A 198 -13.83 -13.65 -97.95
CA ILE A 198 -13.99 -12.93 -96.69
C ILE A 198 -12.64 -12.29 -96.33
N THR A 199 -12.62 -10.98 -96.12
CA THR A 199 -11.40 -10.29 -95.66
C THR A 199 -11.01 -10.89 -94.31
N PRO A 200 -9.87 -11.58 -94.19
CA PRO A 200 -9.46 -12.14 -92.92
C PRO A 200 -9.26 -10.97 -91.93
N LEU A 201 -9.81 -11.10 -90.72
CA LEU A 201 -9.52 -10.14 -89.66
C LEU A 201 -8.01 -10.02 -89.47
N ALA A 202 -7.52 -8.79 -89.31
CA ALA A 202 -6.09 -8.57 -89.10
C ALA A 202 -5.62 -9.36 -87.88
N ALA A 203 -4.50 -10.09 -88.01
CA ALA A 203 -3.95 -10.92 -86.93
C ALA A 203 -3.78 -10.14 -85.61
N GLN A 204 -3.49 -8.84 -85.72
CA GLN A 204 -3.39 -7.92 -84.59
C GLN A 204 -4.71 -7.74 -83.82
N GLN A 205 -5.85 -7.65 -84.52
CA GLN A 205 -7.17 -7.52 -83.89
C GLN A 205 -7.56 -8.80 -83.13
N MET A 206 -7.28 -9.98 -83.69
CA MET A 206 -7.54 -11.26 -83.01
C MET A 206 -6.64 -11.47 -81.79
N ASP A 207 -5.39 -11.01 -81.85
CA ASP A 207 -4.47 -11.01 -80.70
C ASP A 207 -4.86 -10.01 -79.60
N ASP A 208 -5.39 -8.84 -79.97
CA ASP A 208 -5.94 -7.86 -79.02
C ASP A 208 -7.15 -8.45 -78.29
N VAL A 209 -8.09 -9.07 -79.01
CA VAL A 209 -9.26 -9.73 -78.42
C VAL A 209 -8.85 -10.91 -77.54
N ALA A 210 -7.91 -11.75 -77.99
CA ALA A 210 -7.42 -12.87 -77.19
C ALA A 210 -6.76 -12.39 -75.89
N ARG A 211 -6.01 -11.28 -75.93
CA ARG A 211 -5.45 -10.63 -74.72
C ARG A 211 -6.54 -10.07 -73.81
N HIS A 212 -7.55 -9.40 -74.36
CA HIS A 212 -8.67 -8.87 -73.58
C HIS A 212 -9.42 -10.00 -72.85
N LEU A 213 -9.76 -11.08 -73.55
CA LEU A 213 -10.41 -12.26 -72.95
C LEU A 213 -9.52 -12.95 -71.90
N GLN A 214 -8.21 -13.00 -72.14
CA GLN A 214 -7.26 -13.51 -71.13
C GLN A 214 -7.23 -12.61 -69.88
N ALA A 215 -7.34 -11.29 -70.02
CA ALA A 215 -7.46 -10.35 -68.90
C ALA A 215 -8.78 -10.54 -68.13
N ILE A 216 -9.89 -10.84 -68.81
CA ILE A 216 -11.15 -11.24 -68.15
C ILE A 216 -10.96 -12.55 -67.37
N PHE A 217 -10.30 -13.55 -67.93
CA PHE A 217 -10.11 -14.85 -67.24
C PHE A 217 -9.18 -14.74 -66.03
N THR A 218 -8.17 -13.87 -66.09
CA THR A 218 -7.26 -13.63 -64.95
C THR A 218 -7.97 -12.90 -63.81
N THR A 219 -8.80 -11.90 -64.11
CA THR A 219 -9.60 -11.17 -63.11
C THR A 219 -10.67 -12.08 -62.48
N LEU A 220 -11.38 -12.87 -63.28
CA LEU A 220 -12.33 -13.88 -62.80
C LEU A 220 -11.66 -15.01 -62.01
N ARG A 221 -10.39 -15.34 -62.31
CA ARG A 221 -9.69 -16.57 -61.86
C ARG A 221 -10.31 -17.86 -62.37
N TRP A 222 -11.02 -17.77 -63.49
CA TRP A 222 -11.66 -18.88 -64.17
C TRP A 222 -11.42 -18.76 -65.67
N ARG A 223 -11.08 -19.87 -66.30
CA ARG A 223 -11.19 -20.07 -67.74
C ARG A 223 -12.60 -20.55 -68.03
N ILE A 224 -13.33 -19.88 -68.91
CA ILE A 224 -14.74 -20.16 -69.24
C ILE A 224 -14.87 -20.41 -70.75
N PRO A 225 -15.79 -21.28 -71.20
CA PRO A 225 -15.95 -21.61 -72.62
C PRO A 225 -16.36 -20.37 -73.42
N LEU A 226 -15.76 -20.18 -74.59
CA LEU A 226 -15.99 -19.05 -75.48
C LEU A 226 -16.75 -19.49 -76.73
N TYR A 227 -17.80 -18.76 -77.11
CA TYR A 227 -18.54 -18.93 -78.34
C TYR A 227 -18.40 -17.67 -79.20
N LEU A 228 -17.99 -17.83 -80.45
CA LEU A 228 -17.95 -16.74 -81.41
C LEU A 228 -19.27 -16.71 -82.18
N TRP A 229 -19.93 -15.56 -82.23
CA TRP A 229 -21.22 -15.38 -82.89
C TRP A 229 -21.13 -14.32 -83.97
N SER A 230 -21.25 -14.73 -85.23
CA SER A 230 -21.18 -13.84 -86.39
C SER A 230 -22.55 -13.57 -87.00
N LEU A 231 -23.01 -12.33 -86.95
CA LEU A 231 -24.25 -11.85 -87.58
C LEU A 231 -24.04 -11.61 -89.08
N HIS A 232 -25.04 -11.97 -89.89
CA HIS A 232 -25.03 -11.86 -91.35
C HIS A 232 -26.32 -11.22 -91.86
N GLY A 233 -26.19 -10.26 -92.80
CA GLY A 233 -27.30 -9.56 -93.45
C GLY A 233 -27.42 -8.08 -93.04
N THR A 234 -27.96 -7.24 -93.94
CA THR A 234 -28.10 -5.78 -93.74
C THR A 234 -29.53 -5.26 -93.86
N HIS A 235 -30.52 -6.13 -94.10
CA HIS A 235 -31.92 -5.75 -94.26
C HIS A 235 -32.84 -6.52 -93.31
N SER A 236 -33.76 -5.79 -92.67
CA SER A 236 -34.78 -6.31 -91.77
C SER A 236 -35.54 -7.46 -92.43
N ALA A 237 -35.39 -8.67 -91.86
CA ALA A 237 -36.23 -9.80 -92.22
C ALA A 237 -37.70 -9.39 -92.00
N HIS A 238 -38.48 -9.43 -93.07
CA HIS A 238 -39.92 -9.18 -93.00
C HIS A 238 -40.60 -10.37 -92.30
N ASP A 239 -41.68 -10.11 -91.56
CA ASP A 239 -42.43 -11.09 -90.77
C ASP A 239 -42.58 -12.45 -91.49
N GLY A 240 -42.13 -13.53 -90.82
CA GLY A 240 -42.33 -14.92 -91.26
C GLY A 240 -41.10 -15.69 -91.76
N VAL A 241 -39.87 -15.25 -91.46
CA VAL A 241 -38.63 -16.02 -91.68
C VAL A 241 -38.24 -16.73 -90.37
N ASP A 242 -38.00 -18.04 -90.43
CA ASP A 242 -37.53 -18.78 -89.26
C ASP A 242 -36.09 -18.37 -88.89
N ALA A 243 -35.93 -17.73 -87.74
CA ALA A 243 -34.63 -17.27 -87.26
C ALA A 243 -33.77 -18.44 -86.78
N GLN A 244 -33.00 -19.03 -87.70
CA GLN A 244 -32.11 -20.16 -87.42
C GLN A 244 -30.63 -19.76 -87.41
N SER A 245 -29.82 -20.56 -86.71
CA SER A 245 -28.37 -20.39 -86.62
C SER A 245 -27.63 -21.61 -87.15
N ALA A 246 -26.57 -21.40 -87.90
CA ALA A 246 -25.59 -22.42 -88.26
C ALA A 246 -24.49 -22.47 -87.18
N THR A 247 -24.38 -23.59 -86.45
CA THR A 247 -23.44 -23.72 -85.33
C THR A 247 -22.40 -24.80 -85.58
N CYS A 248 -21.12 -24.43 -85.47
CA CYS A 248 -19.97 -25.33 -85.48
C CYS A 248 -19.44 -25.50 -84.04
N LEU A 249 -19.63 -26.67 -83.43
CA LEU A 249 -19.08 -26.98 -82.10
C LEU A 249 -17.68 -27.60 -82.23
N LEU A 250 -16.72 -27.03 -81.50
CA LEU A 250 -15.32 -27.43 -81.57
C LEU A 250 -14.97 -28.46 -80.49
N SER A 251 -14.03 -29.34 -80.81
CA SER A 251 -13.50 -30.34 -79.88
C SER A 251 -12.39 -29.77 -78.98
N PRO A 252 -12.16 -30.32 -77.77
CA PRO A 252 -11.07 -29.88 -76.90
C PRO A 252 -9.72 -30.09 -77.60
N GLY A 253 -8.85 -29.08 -77.58
CA GLY A 253 -7.56 -29.12 -78.27
C GLY A 253 -7.65 -29.00 -79.80
N CYS A 254 -8.74 -28.44 -80.32
CA CYS A 254 -8.92 -28.19 -81.76
C CYS A 254 -7.71 -27.47 -82.37
N THR A 255 -7.27 -27.92 -83.54
CA THR A 255 -6.23 -27.27 -84.35
C THR A 255 -6.89 -26.52 -85.51
N PRO A 256 -6.20 -25.55 -86.16
CA PRO A 256 -6.74 -24.84 -87.32
C PRO A 256 -7.20 -25.81 -88.43
N ALA A 257 -6.45 -26.89 -88.67
CA ALA A 257 -6.79 -27.92 -89.64
C ALA A 257 -8.09 -28.68 -89.27
N LEU A 258 -8.28 -29.02 -88.00
CA LEU A 258 -9.51 -29.66 -87.52
C LEU A 258 -10.71 -28.71 -87.57
N CYS A 259 -10.53 -27.44 -87.22
CA CYS A 259 -11.56 -26.41 -87.32
C CYS A 259 -12.03 -26.26 -88.79
N ARG A 260 -11.10 -26.20 -89.73
CA ARG A 260 -11.40 -26.15 -91.17
C ARG A 260 -12.24 -27.34 -91.63
N LEU A 261 -11.89 -28.56 -91.21
CA LEU A 261 -12.64 -29.77 -91.53
C LEU A 261 -14.05 -29.77 -90.93
N GLN A 262 -14.21 -29.27 -89.70
CA GLN A 262 -15.52 -29.16 -89.06
C GLN A 262 -16.40 -28.12 -89.78
N LEU A 263 -15.84 -26.98 -90.19
CA LEU A 263 -16.57 -25.96 -90.96
C LEU A 263 -17.00 -26.45 -92.35
N THR A 264 -16.15 -27.20 -93.06
CA THR A 264 -16.55 -27.79 -94.36
C THR A 264 -17.60 -28.90 -94.19
N SER A 265 -17.53 -29.68 -93.10
CA SER A 265 -18.58 -30.66 -92.78
C SER A 265 -19.91 -30.00 -92.40
N LEU A 266 -19.86 -28.83 -91.75
CA LEU A 266 -21.06 -28.05 -91.47
C LEU A 266 -21.67 -27.52 -92.77
N ALA A 267 -20.85 -27.06 -93.73
CA ALA A 267 -21.33 -26.57 -95.02
C ALA A 267 -22.21 -27.61 -95.76
N SER A 268 -21.80 -28.88 -95.77
CA SER A 268 -22.60 -29.94 -96.41
C SER A 268 -23.91 -30.25 -95.66
N GLN A 269 -23.90 -30.22 -94.32
CA GLN A 269 -25.10 -30.38 -93.50
C GLN A 269 -26.09 -29.23 -93.71
N LEU A 270 -25.60 -27.99 -93.75
CA LEU A 270 -26.40 -26.80 -94.02
C LEU A 270 -26.97 -26.79 -95.44
N ALA A 271 -26.21 -27.29 -96.43
CA ALA A 271 -26.73 -27.43 -97.79
C ALA A 271 -27.92 -28.41 -97.85
N GLN A 272 -27.86 -29.52 -97.10
CA GLN A 272 -28.95 -30.48 -97.02
C GLN A 272 -30.17 -29.92 -96.26
N GLN A 273 -29.95 -29.25 -95.13
CA GLN A 273 -31.04 -28.65 -94.34
C GLN A 273 -31.68 -27.46 -95.05
N GLY A 274 -30.87 -26.60 -95.67
CA GLY A 274 -31.36 -25.43 -96.38
C GLY A 274 -32.10 -25.78 -97.69
N THR A 275 -31.71 -26.86 -98.39
CA THR A 275 -32.50 -27.36 -99.54
C THR A 275 -33.87 -27.86 -99.08
N GLN A 276 -33.96 -28.54 -97.93
CA GLN A 276 -35.24 -28.95 -97.35
C GLN A 276 -36.09 -27.74 -96.93
N GLN A 277 -35.50 -26.69 -96.35
CA GLN A 277 -36.24 -25.49 -95.95
C GLN A 277 -36.80 -24.69 -97.12
N LEU A 278 -36.06 -24.58 -98.22
CA LEU A 278 -36.57 -23.94 -99.45
C LEU A 278 -37.80 -24.65 -100.02
N THR A 279 -37.98 -25.96 -99.79
CA THR A 279 -39.19 -26.68 -100.22
C THR A 279 -40.43 -26.32 -99.41
N LEU A 280 -40.26 -25.82 -98.18
CA LEU A 280 -41.34 -25.39 -97.29
C LEU A 280 -41.62 -23.88 -97.44
N ASN A 281 -40.57 -23.06 -97.51
CA ASN A 281 -40.67 -21.62 -97.69
C ASN A 281 -39.47 -21.09 -98.49
N ILE A 282 -39.73 -20.54 -99.68
CA ILE A 282 -38.69 -20.05 -100.60
C ILE A 282 -37.89 -18.87 -99.99
N ARG A 283 -38.45 -18.18 -98.99
CA ARG A 283 -37.80 -17.04 -98.33
C ARG A 283 -36.67 -17.47 -97.38
N ASP A 284 -36.63 -18.73 -96.96
CA ASP A 284 -35.66 -19.24 -95.98
C ASP A 284 -34.38 -19.76 -96.66
N ASN A 285 -33.64 -18.86 -97.31
CA ASN A 285 -32.41 -19.19 -98.05
C ASN A 285 -31.11 -19.05 -97.24
N PHE A 286 -31.19 -18.71 -95.94
CA PHE A 286 -30.02 -18.39 -95.12
C PHE A 286 -29.06 -19.56 -94.97
N LEU A 287 -29.55 -20.77 -94.66
CA LEU A 287 -28.67 -21.92 -94.47
C LEU A 287 -27.92 -22.29 -95.75
N LEU A 288 -28.53 -22.08 -96.93
CA LEU A 288 -27.86 -22.30 -98.22
C LEU A 288 -26.84 -21.23 -98.55
N LYS A 289 -27.14 -19.95 -98.26
CA LYS A 289 -26.15 -18.87 -98.37
C LYS A 289 -24.96 -19.14 -97.45
N MET A 290 -25.21 -19.62 -96.23
CA MET A 290 -24.16 -19.98 -95.27
C MET A 290 -23.36 -21.22 -95.71
N ALA A 291 -24.03 -22.24 -96.25
CA ALA A 291 -23.37 -23.41 -96.84
C ALA A 291 -22.43 -23.01 -97.98
N ASN A 292 -22.88 -22.11 -98.85
CA ASN A 292 -22.06 -21.59 -99.95
C ASN A 292 -20.85 -20.79 -99.44
N LEU A 293 -21.07 -19.91 -98.45
CA LEU A 293 -20.01 -19.13 -97.81
C LEU A 293 -18.96 -20.03 -97.17
N LEU A 294 -19.37 -21.00 -96.35
CA LEU A 294 -18.46 -21.90 -95.64
C LEU A 294 -17.69 -22.81 -96.60
N THR A 295 -18.29 -23.22 -97.72
CA THR A 295 -17.61 -24.04 -98.74
C THR A 295 -16.38 -23.33 -99.33
N HIS A 296 -16.46 -22.01 -99.51
CA HIS A 296 -15.38 -21.23 -100.13
C HIS A 296 -14.44 -20.56 -99.11
N SER A 297 -14.89 -20.32 -97.88
CA SER A 297 -14.16 -19.50 -96.90
C SER A 297 -13.76 -20.20 -95.61
N ALA A 298 -14.06 -21.50 -95.45
CA ALA A 298 -13.69 -22.27 -94.25
C ALA A 298 -12.19 -22.18 -93.90
N ALA A 299 -11.31 -22.09 -94.90
CA ALA A 299 -9.87 -21.90 -94.68
C ALA A 299 -9.58 -20.53 -94.04
N ALA A 300 -10.08 -19.43 -94.62
CA ALA A 300 -9.90 -18.08 -94.11
C ALA A 300 -10.46 -17.91 -92.68
N ILE A 301 -11.63 -18.49 -92.41
CA ILE A 301 -12.23 -18.50 -91.06
C ILE A 301 -11.34 -19.28 -90.09
N SER A 302 -10.88 -20.48 -90.46
CA SER A 302 -10.01 -21.29 -89.59
C SER A 302 -8.65 -20.64 -89.31
N ASP A 303 -8.09 -19.92 -90.29
CA ASP A 303 -6.81 -19.24 -90.17
C ASP A 303 -6.91 -18.01 -89.26
N SER A 304 -8.03 -17.26 -89.34
CA SER A 304 -8.28 -16.14 -88.42
C SER A 304 -8.39 -16.57 -86.96
N LEU A 305 -8.82 -17.81 -86.69
CA LEU A 305 -9.00 -18.35 -85.34
C LEU A 305 -7.74 -19.01 -84.76
N THR A 306 -6.63 -19.02 -85.50
CA THR A 306 -5.36 -19.67 -85.09
C THR A 306 -4.86 -19.22 -83.71
N THR A 307 -4.99 -17.94 -83.36
CA THR A 307 -4.60 -17.38 -82.05
C THR A 307 -5.27 -18.12 -80.89
N PHE A 308 -6.55 -18.49 -81.03
CA PHE A 308 -7.33 -19.17 -79.98
C PHE A 308 -6.86 -20.61 -79.74
N PHE A 309 -6.26 -21.25 -80.74
CA PHE A 309 -5.79 -22.64 -80.70
C PHE A 309 -4.31 -22.79 -80.27
N SER A 310 -3.63 -21.68 -79.94
CA SER A 310 -2.19 -21.71 -79.63
C SER A 310 -1.85 -22.54 -78.38
N ALA A 311 -0.76 -23.33 -78.43
CA ALA A 311 -0.34 -24.16 -77.30
C ALA A 311 0.09 -23.35 -76.05
N HIS A 312 0.47 -22.08 -76.23
CA HIS A 312 1.02 -21.23 -75.17
C HIS A 312 -0.02 -20.26 -74.58
N ARG A 313 -1.09 -19.91 -75.33
CA ARG A 313 -2.17 -19.01 -74.88
C ARG A 313 -3.56 -19.47 -75.32
N GLY A 314 -3.78 -20.78 -75.43
CA GLY A 314 -5.07 -21.32 -75.88
C GLY A 314 -6.23 -20.84 -75.01
N LEU A 315 -7.24 -20.27 -75.67
CA LEU A 315 -8.52 -19.94 -75.06
C LEU A 315 -9.49 -21.09 -75.38
N PRO A 316 -10.40 -21.45 -74.45
CA PRO A 316 -11.30 -22.58 -74.64
C PRO A 316 -12.46 -22.20 -75.58
N LEU A 317 -12.15 -22.02 -76.86
CA LEU A 317 -13.13 -21.78 -77.91
C LEU A 317 -13.98 -23.04 -78.10
N ALA A 318 -15.26 -22.96 -77.72
CA ALA A 318 -16.22 -24.05 -77.70
C ALA A 318 -17.03 -24.14 -79.01
N GLY A 319 -17.22 -23.04 -79.73
CA GLY A 319 -17.93 -23.06 -81.00
C GLY A 319 -17.95 -21.72 -81.75
N VAL A 320 -18.32 -21.79 -83.03
CA VAL A 320 -18.58 -20.65 -83.92
C VAL A 320 -20.01 -20.75 -84.42
N ILE A 321 -20.77 -19.67 -84.29
CA ILE A 321 -22.20 -19.58 -84.60
C ILE A 321 -22.40 -18.50 -85.65
N PHE A 322 -23.22 -18.79 -86.66
CA PHE A 322 -23.58 -17.86 -87.71
C PHE A 322 -25.11 -17.70 -87.73
N SER A 323 -25.62 -16.48 -87.67
CA SER A 323 -27.07 -16.23 -87.73
C SER A 323 -27.40 -14.98 -88.54
N LEU A 324 -28.66 -14.86 -88.94
CA LEU A 324 -29.20 -13.62 -89.50
C LEU A 324 -29.29 -12.50 -88.44
N SER A 325 -29.11 -11.25 -88.88
CA SER A 325 -29.48 -10.04 -88.15
C SER A 325 -30.98 -9.79 -88.28
N VAL A 326 -31.76 -10.30 -87.31
CA VAL A 326 -33.20 -10.06 -87.20
C VAL A 326 -33.44 -9.21 -85.96
N GLU A 327 -34.23 -8.13 -86.07
CA GLU A 327 -34.67 -7.35 -84.92
C GLU A 327 -35.45 -8.26 -83.97
N GLY A 328 -34.87 -8.54 -82.81
CA GLY A 328 -35.52 -9.40 -81.82
C GLY A 328 -36.83 -8.81 -81.31
N THR A 329 -37.75 -9.66 -80.87
CA THR A 329 -39.00 -9.21 -80.25
C THR A 329 -38.70 -8.47 -78.94
N THR A 330 -39.11 -7.21 -78.84
CA THR A 330 -38.89 -6.43 -77.62
C THR A 330 -39.92 -6.82 -76.55
N SER A 331 -39.44 -7.34 -75.42
CA SER A 331 -40.30 -7.59 -74.26
C SER A 331 -40.77 -6.27 -73.63
N ARG A 332 -42.02 -6.25 -73.15
CA ARG A 332 -42.59 -5.13 -72.38
C ARG A 332 -42.10 -5.10 -70.92
N VAL A 333 -41.56 -6.21 -70.42
CA VAL A 333 -41.06 -6.34 -69.05
C VAL A 333 -39.57 -5.99 -69.02
N VAL A 334 -39.16 -5.14 -68.07
CA VAL A 334 -37.76 -4.73 -67.88
C VAL A 334 -36.92 -5.95 -67.46
N HIS A 335 -35.73 -6.11 -68.04
CA HIS A 335 -34.83 -7.26 -67.85
C HIS A 335 -35.37 -8.63 -68.31
N ALA A 336 -36.51 -8.69 -69.02
CA ALA A 336 -37.01 -9.95 -69.55
C ALA A 336 -36.41 -10.26 -70.93
N TRP A 337 -35.91 -11.48 -71.09
CA TRP A 337 -35.40 -12.02 -72.34
C TRP A 337 -36.27 -13.18 -72.82
N THR A 338 -36.62 -13.20 -74.10
CA THR A 338 -37.24 -14.36 -74.77
C THR A 338 -36.23 -14.90 -75.76
N GLY A 339 -35.78 -16.13 -75.57
CA GLY A 339 -34.82 -16.76 -76.47
C GLY A 339 -35.47 -17.24 -77.76
N ASP A 340 -34.92 -16.83 -78.90
CA ASP A 340 -35.31 -17.36 -80.22
C ASP A 340 -34.60 -18.70 -80.52
N GLU A 341 -35.05 -19.43 -81.55
CA GLU A 341 -34.43 -20.68 -82.02
C GLU A 341 -32.92 -20.56 -82.33
N ARG A 342 -32.43 -19.36 -82.65
CA ARG A 342 -31.00 -19.05 -82.83
C ARG A 342 -30.14 -19.47 -81.63
N TRP A 343 -30.66 -19.38 -80.40
CA TRP A 343 -29.90 -19.65 -79.18
C TRP A 343 -29.85 -21.13 -78.78
N ARG A 344 -30.73 -21.95 -79.35
CA ARG A 344 -30.96 -23.33 -78.94
C ARG A 344 -29.70 -24.19 -78.98
N ALA A 345 -28.95 -24.13 -80.10
CA ALA A 345 -27.73 -24.91 -80.28
C ALA A 345 -26.64 -24.55 -79.24
N LEU A 346 -26.50 -23.27 -78.89
CA LEU A 346 -25.57 -22.84 -77.85
C LEU A 346 -26.02 -23.37 -76.48
N LEU A 347 -27.28 -23.13 -76.11
CA LEU A 347 -27.81 -23.47 -74.80
C LEU A 347 -27.80 -24.98 -74.52
N ASP A 348 -28.07 -25.80 -75.52
CA ASP A 348 -28.00 -27.27 -75.43
C ASP A 348 -26.57 -27.79 -75.31
N SER A 349 -25.59 -27.06 -75.87
CA SER A 349 -24.18 -27.47 -75.82
C SER A 349 -23.55 -27.31 -74.42
N LEU A 350 -23.96 -26.30 -73.64
CA LEU A 350 -23.39 -25.97 -72.32
C LEU A 350 -23.29 -27.16 -71.33
N PRO A 351 -24.35 -27.96 -71.09
CA PRO A 351 -24.25 -29.13 -70.21
C PRO A 351 -23.37 -30.25 -70.80
N ALA A 352 -23.34 -30.39 -72.13
CA ALA A 352 -22.68 -31.47 -72.86
C ALA A 352 -21.17 -31.24 -73.11
N LEU A 353 -20.63 -30.06 -72.78
CA LEU A 353 -19.21 -29.73 -72.99
C LEU A 353 -18.26 -30.74 -72.32
N PRO A 354 -17.11 -31.09 -72.92
CA PRO A 354 -16.06 -31.87 -72.26
C PRO A 354 -15.44 -31.14 -71.08
N ALA A 355 -14.91 -31.87 -70.10
CA ALA A 355 -14.34 -31.30 -68.87
C ALA A 355 -13.27 -30.23 -69.12
N GLU A 356 -12.54 -30.32 -70.23
CA GLU A 356 -11.47 -29.38 -70.64
C GLU A 356 -11.99 -28.03 -71.17
N LEU A 357 -13.19 -28.01 -71.75
CA LEU A 357 -13.84 -26.78 -72.25
C LEU A 357 -14.81 -26.19 -71.23
N LYS A 358 -15.26 -26.95 -70.21
CA LYS A 358 -16.06 -26.40 -69.11
C LYS A 358 -15.28 -25.35 -68.30
N ALA A 359 -16.02 -24.49 -67.60
CA ALA A 359 -15.43 -23.51 -66.71
C ALA A 359 -14.47 -24.16 -65.68
N GLN A 360 -13.20 -23.78 -65.68
CA GLN A 360 -12.16 -24.28 -64.78
C GLN A 360 -11.46 -23.15 -64.02
N ARG A 361 -11.15 -23.38 -62.75
CA ARG A 361 -10.44 -22.41 -61.91
C ARG A 361 -8.95 -22.36 -62.27
N THR A 362 -8.41 -21.16 -62.50
CA THR A 362 -7.00 -20.96 -62.81
C THR A 362 -6.16 -20.92 -61.51
N GLY A 363 -5.44 -22.02 -61.19
CA GLY A 363 -4.51 -22.12 -60.04
C GLY A 363 -4.36 -23.54 -59.43
N ARG A 364 -3.30 -23.79 -58.63
CA ARG A 364 -3.07 -25.10 -57.97
C ARG A 364 -4.20 -25.41 -56.97
N SER A 365 -4.78 -26.62 -57.05
CA SER A 365 -5.87 -27.04 -56.17
C SER A 365 -5.39 -27.18 -54.73
N GLY A 366 -5.82 -26.30 -53.83
CA GLY A 366 -5.50 -26.38 -52.39
C GLY A 366 -5.85 -27.74 -51.77
N MET A 367 -6.83 -28.44 -52.34
CA MET A 367 -7.30 -29.76 -51.90
C MET A 367 -6.26 -30.89 -52.08
N ARG A 368 -5.41 -30.85 -53.11
CA ARG A 368 -4.33 -31.85 -53.30
C ARG A 368 -3.16 -31.65 -52.33
N VAL A 369 -2.86 -30.40 -52.00
CA VAL A 369 -1.83 -30.08 -50.99
C VAL A 369 -2.28 -30.53 -49.61
N LEU A 370 -3.58 -30.38 -49.30
CA LEU A 370 -4.18 -30.82 -48.06
C LEU A 370 -4.21 -32.36 -47.92
N ALA A 371 -4.47 -33.09 -49.02
CA ALA A 371 -4.46 -34.56 -49.04
C ALA A 371 -3.06 -35.16 -48.76
N VAL A 372 -2.00 -34.61 -49.37
CA VAL A 372 -0.64 -35.08 -49.12
C VAL A 372 -0.17 -34.71 -47.71
N GLY A 373 -0.54 -33.51 -47.23
CA GLY A 373 -0.26 -33.09 -45.86
C GLY A 373 -0.93 -33.99 -44.81
N THR A 374 -2.18 -34.38 -45.04
CA THR A 374 -2.93 -35.26 -44.13
C THR A 374 -2.35 -36.69 -44.10
N ALA A 375 -1.97 -37.26 -45.25
CA ALA A 375 -1.32 -38.57 -45.29
C ALA A 375 0.03 -38.58 -44.55
N GLY A 376 0.83 -37.51 -44.68
CA GLY A 376 2.08 -37.35 -43.93
C GLY A 376 1.86 -37.27 -42.41
N LEU A 377 0.82 -36.55 -41.97
CA LEU A 377 0.45 -36.47 -40.55
C LEU A 377 0.01 -37.83 -39.99
N MET A 378 -0.73 -38.63 -40.74
CA MET A 378 -1.16 -39.97 -40.31
C MET A 378 0.02 -40.92 -40.06
N LEU A 379 1.02 -40.94 -40.95
CA LEU A 379 2.21 -41.77 -40.77
C LEU A 379 3.04 -41.33 -39.55
N LEU A 380 3.20 -40.03 -39.34
CA LEU A 380 3.91 -39.49 -38.19
C LEU A 380 3.19 -39.83 -36.87
N TRP A 381 1.86 -39.78 -36.87
CA TRP A 381 1.04 -40.16 -35.73
C TRP A 381 1.17 -41.67 -35.40
N GLY A 382 1.16 -42.53 -36.43
CA GLY A 382 1.35 -43.97 -36.27
C GLY A 382 2.71 -44.35 -35.69
N ALA A 383 3.79 -43.73 -36.17
CA ALA A 383 5.14 -43.94 -35.62
C ALA A 383 5.22 -43.52 -34.14
N GLY A 384 4.56 -42.41 -33.79
CA GLY A 384 4.45 -41.94 -32.41
C GLY A 384 3.75 -42.93 -31.47
N MET A 385 2.68 -43.60 -31.94
CA MET A 385 1.99 -44.62 -31.14
C MET A 385 2.89 -45.81 -30.78
N VAL A 386 3.71 -46.30 -31.73
CA VAL A 386 4.61 -47.45 -31.48
C VAL A 386 5.65 -47.12 -30.43
N VAL A 387 6.26 -45.92 -30.51
CA VAL A 387 7.20 -45.45 -29.48
C VAL A 387 6.49 -45.35 -28.13
N SER A 388 5.31 -44.77 -28.09
CA SER A 388 4.51 -44.66 -26.88
C SER A 388 4.21 -46.01 -26.23
N PHE A 389 3.83 -47.01 -27.02
CA PHE A 389 3.58 -48.35 -26.51
C PHE A 389 4.81 -48.97 -25.80
N LEU A 390 5.97 -48.94 -26.45
CA LEU A 390 7.18 -49.59 -25.94
C LEU A 390 7.65 -48.96 -24.61
N VAL A 391 7.62 -47.62 -24.52
CA VAL A 391 8.09 -46.91 -23.33
C VAL A 391 7.07 -47.01 -22.18
N ASN A 392 5.76 -47.03 -22.45
CA ASN A 392 4.76 -47.28 -21.42
C ASN A 392 4.87 -48.72 -20.88
N ARG A 393 5.10 -49.72 -21.74
CA ARG A 393 5.23 -51.12 -21.32
C ARG A 393 6.43 -51.37 -20.42
N SER A 394 7.61 -50.82 -20.74
CA SER A 394 8.80 -51.02 -19.91
C SER A 394 8.62 -50.46 -18.50
N LEU A 395 7.96 -49.29 -18.38
CA LEU A 395 7.65 -48.65 -17.11
C LEU A 395 6.72 -49.49 -16.21
N VAL A 396 5.72 -50.14 -16.81
CA VAL A 396 4.79 -51.03 -16.10
C VAL A 396 5.49 -52.29 -15.58
N VAL A 397 6.41 -52.86 -16.35
CA VAL A 397 7.15 -54.07 -15.94
C VAL A 397 8.13 -53.76 -14.80
N GLU A 398 8.92 -52.70 -14.93
CA GLU A 398 9.91 -52.30 -13.93
C GLU A 398 9.27 -52.00 -12.56
N SER A 399 8.17 -51.26 -12.55
CA SER A 399 7.44 -50.93 -11.32
C SER A 399 6.82 -52.16 -10.65
N ARG A 400 6.35 -53.14 -11.43
CA ARG A 400 5.82 -54.41 -10.90
C ARG A 400 6.91 -55.24 -10.23
N ASP A 401 8.10 -55.31 -10.81
CA ASP A 401 9.20 -56.12 -10.27
C ASP A 401 9.75 -55.51 -8.97
N GLN A 402 9.88 -54.18 -8.91
CA GLN A 402 10.27 -53.47 -7.68
C GLN A 402 9.25 -53.67 -6.55
N ALA A 403 7.94 -53.62 -6.87
CA ALA A 403 6.89 -53.84 -5.87
C ALA A 403 6.91 -55.26 -5.29
N LYS A 404 7.21 -56.28 -6.10
CA LYS A 404 7.36 -57.67 -5.63
C LYS A 404 8.55 -57.84 -4.69
N LEU A 405 9.68 -57.20 -5.00
CA LEU A 405 10.89 -57.27 -4.16
C LEU A 405 10.66 -56.60 -2.79
N ALA A 406 10.00 -55.44 -2.75
CA ALA A 406 9.72 -54.74 -1.50
C ALA A 406 8.68 -55.48 -0.62
N ALA A 407 7.75 -56.21 -1.23
CA ALA A 407 6.71 -56.98 -0.54
C ALA A 407 7.18 -58.33 0.05
N GLY A 408 8.31 -58.88 -0.41
CA GLY A 408 8.78 -60.20 0.00
C GLY A 408 9.17 -60.26 1.48
N GLN A 409 8.37 -60.96 2.31
CA GLN A 409 8.62 -61.07 3.76
C GLN A 409 9.87 -61.90 4.09
N ASP A 410 10.28 -62.81 3.21
CA ASP A 410 11.45 -63.70 3.37
C ASP A 410 12.80 -63.03 3.06
N LYS A 411 12.79 -61.73 2.72
CA LYS A 411 13.99 -60.95 2.37
C LYS A 411 14.50 -60.11 3.55
N PRO A 412 15.82 -59.88 3.67
CA PRO A 412 16.38 -59.00 4.70
C PRO A 412 15.75 -57.60 4.67
N LEU A 413 15.57 -56.98 5.85
CA LEU A 413 14.97 -55.64 5.99
C LEU A 413 15.66 -54.58 5.11
N ALA A 414 16.99 -54.68 4.98
CA ALA A 414 17.78 -53.78 4.14
C ALA A 414 17.45 -53.86 2.65
N GLU A 415 17.25 -55.07 2.13
CA GLU A 415 16.83 -55.26 0.73
C GLU A 415 15.40 -54.79 0.49
N ARG A 416 14.50 -54.99 1.47
CA ARG A 416 13.11 -54.55 1.37
C ARG A 416 12.97 -53.03 1.38
N LEU A 417 13.71 -52.34 2.24
CA LEU A 417 13.70 -50.87 2.32
C LEU A 417 14.40 -50.20 1.12
N SER A 418 15.46 -50.82 0.58
CA SER A 418 16.09 -50.33 -0.66
C SER A 418 15.21 -50.57 -1.90
N ALA A 419 14.50 -51.71 -1.97
CA ALA A 419 13.50 -51.95 -3.01
C ALA A 419 12.31 -50.97 -2.88
N LEU A 420 11.89 -50.64 -1.65
CA LEU A 420 10.85 -49.65 -1.39
C LEU A 420 11.28 -48.24 -1.83
N SER A 421 12.53 -47.85 -1.57
CA SER A 421 13.03 -46.54 -2.01
C SER A 421 13.17 -46.44 -3.53
N ALA A 422 13.56 -47.52 -4.20
CA ALA A 422 13.53 -47.60 -5.67
C ALA A 422 12.11 -47.49 -6.21
N LEU A 423 11.14 -48.19 -5.59
CA LEU A 423 9.74 -48.15 -5.96
C LEU A 423 9.16 -46.73 -5.85
N GLN A 424 9.49 -45.97 -4.80
CA GLN A 424 9.02 -44.58 -4.58
C GLN A 424 9.38 -43.62 -5.72
N GLN A 425 10.50 -43.85 -6.43
CA GLN A 425 10.92 -42.98 -7.54
C GLN A 425 9.90 -42.99 -8.69
N THR A 426 9.16 -44.09 -8.86
CA THR A 426 8.23 -44.25 -9.98
C THR A 426 6.93 -43.47 -9.77
N PRO A 427 6.17 -43.63 -8.66
CA PRO A 427 5.02 -42.78 -8.37
C PRO A 427 5.38 -41.29 -8.29
N GLY A 428 6.55 -40.93 -7.71
CA GLY A 428 7.01 -39.54 -7.68
C GLY A 428 7.19 -38.96 -9.09
N LYS A 429 7.82 -39.72 -10.00
CA LYS A 429 8.01 -39.33 -11.42
C LYS A 429 6.68 -39.25 -12.17
N LEU A 430 5.76 -40.18 -11.94
CA LEU A 430 4.44 -40.22 -12.58
C LEU A 430 3.57 -39.03 -12.12
N ARG A 431 3.59 -38.69 -10.82
CA ARG A 431 2.88 -37.53 -10.26
C ARG A 431 3.44 -36.21 -10.80
N TRP A 432 4.77 -36.07 -10.87
CA TRP A 432 5.39 -34.90 -11.49
C TRP A 432 4.96 -34.72 -12.95
N ARG A 433 4.84 -35.83 -13.70
CA ARG A 433 4.34 -35.82 -15.10
C ARG A 433 2.85 -35.50 -15.20
N GLN A 434 2.04 -35.85 -14.22
CA GLN A 434 0.63 -35.49 -14.17
C GLN A 434 0.45 -33.96 -14.06
N GLN A 435 1.30 -33.31 -13.24
CA GLN A 435 1.25 -31.86 -13.03
C GLN A 435 1.94 -31.05 -14.15
N ASN A 436 3.10 -31.50 -14.62
CA ASN A 436 3.93 -30.75 -15.59
C ASN A 436 3.76 -31.21 -17.05
N GLY A 437 2.87 -32.19 -17.27
CA GLY A 437 2.63 -32.79 -18.58
C GLY A 437 3.52 -34.00 -18.83
N VAL A 438 2.90 -35.06 -19.34
CA VAL A 438 3.60 -36.27 -19.76
C VAL A 438 4.51 -35.94 -20.95
N PRO A 439 5.75 -36.48 -21.06
CA PRO A 439 6.57 -36.27 -22.25
C PRO A 439 5.86 -36.78 -23.51
N TRP A 440 6.00 -36.05 -24.62
CA TRP A 440 5.24 -36.29 -25.87
C TRP A 440 5.35 -37.73 -26.40
N TYR A 441 6.50 -38.39 -26.20
CA TYR A 441 6.72 -39.76 -26.65
C TYR A 441 5.94 -40.82 -25.86
N TYR A 442 5.29 -40.48 -24.75
CA TYR A 442 4.33 -41.35 -24.04
C TYR A 442 2.86 -41.01 -24.38
N ARG A 443 2.59 -39.92 -25.11
CA ARG A 443 1.23 -39.30 -25.18
C ARG A 443 0.38 -39.70 -26.38
N PHE A 444 0.91 -40.39 -27.38
CA PHE A 444 0.19 -40.73 -28.63
C PHE A 444 -1.00 -41.70 -28.39
N GLY A 445 -2.01 -41.29 -27.62
CA GLY A 445 -3.19 -42.08 -27.23
C GLY A 445 -2.96 -43.23 -26.24
N LEU A 446 -1.70 -43.51 -25.86
CA LEU A 446 -1.31 -44.73 -25.12
C LEU A 446 -0.65 -44.47 -23.76
N SER A 447 -0.76 -43.25 -23.22
CA SER A 447 -0.17 -42.91 -21.92
C SER A 447 -0.78 -43.76 -20.81
N GLN A 448 0.06 -44.52 -20.09
CA GLN A 448 -0.31 -45.29 -18.90
C GLN A 448 0.03 -44.53 -17.61
N ASN A 449 0.38 -43.24 -17.68
CA ASN A 449 0.89 -42.48 -16.54
C ASN A 449 -0.04 -42.52 -15.33
N ASP A 450 -1.31 -42.16 -15.54
CA ASP A 450 -2.29 -42.01 -14.46
C ASP A 450 -2.82 -43.38 -14.00
N ALA A 451 -3.15 -44.27 -14.95
CA ALA A 451 -3.59 -45.63 -14.66
C ALA A 451 -2.54 -46.44 -13.88
N LEU A 452 -1.24 -46.28 -14.19
CA LEU A 452 -0.16 -46.92 -13.44
C LEU A 452 0.03 -46.29 -12.06
N LEU A 453 -0.10 -44.96 -11.94
CA LEU A 453 0.00 -44.26 -10.66
C LEU A 453 -1.10 -44.73 -9.70
N ASP A 454 -2.36 -44.77 -10.16
CA ASP A 454 -3.51 -45.22 -9.39
C ASP A 454 -3.37 -46.68 -8.93
N ALA A 455 -2.79 -47.54 -9.77
CA ALA A 455 -2.54 -48.94 -9.42
C ALA A 455 -1.38 -49.13 -8.41
N LEU A 456 -0.38 -48.25 -8.42
CA LEU A 456 0.80 -48.37 -7.56
C LEU A 456 0.54 -47.89 -6.13
N TRP A 457 -0.33 -46.90 -5.90
CA TRP A 457 -0.56 -46.33 -4.57
C TRP A 457 -1.01 -47.36 -3.51
N PRO A 458 -2.03 -48.21 -3.75
CA PRO A 458 -2.46 -49.20 -2.77
C PRO A 458 -1.38 -50.26 -2.48
N SER A 459 -0.59 -50.62 -3.49
CA SER A 459 0.50 -51.59 -3.36
C SER A 459 1.65 -51.01 -2.53
N TYR A 460 2.03 -49.76 -2.80
CA TYR A 460 3.00 -49.03 -2.01
C TYR A 460 2.56 -48.89 -0.55
N ALA A 461 1.33 -48.45 -0.30
CA ALA A 461 0.79 -48.26 1.05
C ALA A 461 0.88 -49.53 1.90
N ARG A 462 0.47 -50.67 1.33
CA ARG A 462 0.50 -51.98 2.01
C ARG A 462 1.90 -52.40 2.46
N ILE A 463 2.93 -52.00 1.72
CA ILE A 463 4.34 -52.32 2.03
C ILE A 463 4.93 -51.26 2.98
N ALA A 464 4.63 -49.98 2.72
CA ALA A 464 5.24 -48.85 3.42
C ALA A 464 4.66 -48.61 4.81
N ILE A 465 3.36 -48.81 5.04
CA ILE A 465 2.72 -48.64 6.36
C ILE A 465 3.43 -49.43 7.48
N PRO A 466 3.59 -50.77 7.37
CA PRO A 466 4.22 -51.56 8.43
C PRO A 466 5.74 -51.34 8.51
N LEU A 467 6.39 -50.97 7.40
CA LEU A 467 7.85 -50.78 7.37
C LEU A 467 8.28 -49.36 7.76
N LEU A 468 7.41 -48.37 7.62
CA LEU A 468 7.70 -46.96 7.92
C LEU A 468 6.81 -46.49 9.06
N ARG A 469 5.55 -46.16 8.77
CA ARG A 469 4.63 -45.49 9.71
C ARG A 469 4.55 -46.19 11.06
N ASP A 470 4.26 -47.48 11.08
CA ASP A 470 3.99 -48.19 12.33
C ASP A 470 5.25 -48.30 13.20
N GLU A 471 6.42 -48.43 12.60
CA GLU A 471 7.70 -48.49 13.32
C GLU A 471 8.15 -47.12 13.82
N ALA A 472 7.94 -46.04 13.04
CA ALA A 472 8.18 -44.68 13.55
C ALA A 472 7.19 -44.28 14.64
N ALA A 473 5.92 -44.66 14.52
CA ALA A 473 4.92 -44.43 15.55
C ALA A 473 5.32 -45.14 16.86
N LYS A 474 5.78 -46.40 16.79
CA LYS A 474 6.31 -47.12 17.96
C LYS A 474 7.50 -46.40 18.59
N HIS A 475 8.49 -45.97 17.80
CA HIS A 475 9.66 -45.23 18.29
C HIS A 475 9.25 -43.94 19.01
N LEU A 476 8.44 -43.08 18.36
CA LEU A 476 7.97 -41.82 18.95
C LEU A 476 7.11 -42.04 20.20
N THR A 477 6.28 -43.07 20.21
CA THR A 477 5.45 -43.43 21.39
C THR A 477 6.34 -43.82 22.58
N GLN A 478 7.41 -44.59 22.35
CA GLN A 478 8.35 -44.99 23.41
C GLN A 478 9.08 -43.79 24.01
N GLU A 479 9.58 -42.88 23.18
CA GLU A 479 10.26 -41.65 23.64
C GLU A 479 9.33 -40.72 24.42
N LEU A 480 8.12 -40.48 23.90
CA LEU A 480 7.11 -39.65 24.57
C LEU A 480 6.65 -40.27 25.91
N THR A 481 6.50 -41.60 25.97
CA THR A 481 6.17 -42.31 27.22
C THR A 481 7.34 -42.29 28.22
N ALA A 482 8.59 -42.23 27.75
CA ALA A 482 9.73 -42.06 28.63
C ALA A 482 9.75 -40.68 29.29
N LEU A 483 9.25 -39.64 28.61
CA LEU A 483 9.09 -38.30 29.18
C LEU A 483 8.04 -38.25 30.29
N THR A 484 6.88 -38.92 30.11
CA THR A 484 5.79 -38.90 31.11
C THR A 484 6.17 -39.59 32.43
N ARG A 485 7.23 -40.39 32.44
CA ARG A 485 7.78 -41.04 33.65
C ARG A 485 8.75 -40.16 34.45
N LEU A 486 9.16 -39.00 33.93
CA LEU A 486 10.08 -38.09 34.60
C LEU A 486 9.32 -37.07 35.47
N ALA A 487 9.92 -36.67 36.60
CA ALA A 487 9.35 -35.62 37.45
C ALA A 487 9.43 -34.23 36.75
N PRO A 488 8.35 -33.42 36.76
CA PRO A 488 8.27 -32.15 36.01
C PRO A 488 9.33 -31.11 36.38
N ASP A 489 9.77 -31.10 37.65
CA ASP A 489 10.73 -30.10 38.16
C ASP A 489 12.19 -30.59 38.09
N SER A 490 12.44 -31.75 37.47
CA SER A 490 13.80 -32.31 37.36
C SER A 490 14.62 -31.65 36.23
N PRO A 491 15.94 -31.45 36.41
CA PRO A 491 16.80 -30.92 35.34
C PRO A 491 16.87 -31.85 34.12
N GLN A 492 16.64 -33.15 34.32
CA GLN A 492 16.56 -34.15 33.26
C GLN A 492 15.30 -33.98 32.39
N PHE A 493 14.16 -33.66 33.01
CA PHE A 493 12.94 -33.29 32.29
C PHE A 493 13.17 -32.02 31.46
N ALA A 494 13.79 -30.98 32.05
CA ALA A 494 14.11 -29.74 31.35
C ALA A 494 15.02 -29.94 30.12
N GLY A 495 16.00 -30.84 30.21
CA GLY A 495 16.87 -31.20 29.08
C GLY A 495 16.15 -31.95 27.96
N ARG A 496 15.15 -32.79 28.30
CA ARG A 496 14.40 -33.60 27.32
C ARG A 496 13.16 -32.92 26.77
N ALA A 497 12.57 -31.94 27.47
CA ALA A 497 11.34 -31.27 27.07
C ALA A 497 11.43 -30.64 25.65
N LYS A 498 12.60 -30.07 25.29
CA LYS A 498 12.82 -29.51 23.94
C LYS A 498 12.77 -30.57 22.84
N ASN A 499 13.33 -31.75 23.10
CA ASN A 499 13.27 -32.87 22.15
C ASN A 499 11.86 -33.46 22.11
N ALA A 500 11.21 -33.59 23.28
CA ALA A 500 9.85 -34.09 23.39
C ALA A 500 8.82 -33.24 22.66
N TYR A 501 8.99 -31.91 22.62
CA TYR A 501 8.15 -31.05 21.78
C TYR A 501 8.23 -31.46 20.30
N ASN A 502 9.45 -31.63 19.77
CA ASN A 502 9.64 -32.05 18.38
C ASN A 502 9.13 -33.47 18.15
N GLN A 503 9.31 -34.38 19.11
CA GLN A 503 8.78 -35.75 19.05
C GLN A 503 7.24 -35.76 19.04
N LEU A 504 6.60 -34.91 19.84
CA LEU A 504 5.14 -34.74 19.85
C LEU A 504 4.67 -34.12 18.52
N LYS A 505 5.37 -33.11 18.00
CA LYS A 505 5.08 -32.53 16.67
C LYS A 505 5.13 -33.61 15.59
N MET A 506 6.19 -34.43 15.56
CA MET A 506 6.32 -35.54 14.60
C MET A 506 5.21 -36.59 14.78
N TYR A 507 4.84 -36.93 16.02
CA TYR A 507 3.75 -37.87 16.28
C TYR A 507 2.39 -37.32 15.79
N LEU A 508 2.12 -36.03 16.04
CA LEU A 508 0.93 -35.36 15.56
C LEU A 508 0.90 -35.30 14.02
N MET A 509 2.03 -35.03 13.36
CA MET A 509 2.15 -35.06 11.89
C MET A 509 1.76 -36.40 11.27
N LEU A 510 2.03 -37.53 11.93
CA LEU A 510 1.59 -38.85 11.48
C LEU A 510 0.07 -39.07 11.62
N SER A 511 -0.55 -38.41 12.61
CA SER A 511 -1.99 -38.53 12.90
C SER A 511 -2.86 -37.48 12.21
N ARG A 512 -2.28 -36.31 11.88
CA ARG A 512 -2.93 -35.15 11.26
C ARG A 512 -2.22 -34.81 9.94
N PRO A 513 -2.67 -35.38 8.80
CA PRO A 513 -2.00 -35.20 7.50
C PRO A 513 -1.84 -33.75 7.09
N GLU A 514 -2.79 -32.89 7.45
CA GLU A 514 -2.80 -31.47 7.09
C GLU A 514 -1.60 -30.70 7.70
N GLN A 515 -1.04 -31.21 8.80
CA GLN A 515 0.10 -30.61 9.49
C GLN A 515 1.46 -31.19 9.06
N MET A 516 1.49 -32.09 8.06
CA MET A 516 2.70 -32.81 7.66
C MET A 516 3.72 -31.93 6.94
N GLU A 517 4.82 -31.58 7.61
CA GLU A 517 5.98 -30.93 7.00
C GLU A 517 7.06 -31.97 6.61
N ALA A 518 7.07 -32.39 5.34
CA ALA A 518 7.91 -33.52 4.90
C ALA A 518 9.43 -33.33 5.11
N SER A 519 9.94 -32.12 4.92
CA SER A 519 11.36 -31.80 5.14
C SER A 519 11.74 -31.85 6.61
N PHE A 520 10.96 -31.17 7.46
CA PHE A 520 11.14 -31.14 8.91
C PHE A 520 11.04 -32.56 9.48
N PHE A 521 9.98 -33.30 9.16
CA PHE A 521 9.75 -34.65 9.67
C PHE A 521 10.90 -35.59 9.29
N SER A 522 11.33 -35.57 8.02
CA SER A 522 12.42 -36.43 7.55
C SER A 522 13.75 -36.14 8.26
N GLN A 523 14.14 -34.87 8.39
CA GLN A 523 15.41 -34.49 9.00
C GLN A 523 15.40 -34.72 10.51
N THR A 524 14.31 -34.32 11.17
CA THR A 524 14.19 -34.37 12.62
C THR A 524 14.04 -35.81 13.11
N LEU A 525 13.22 -36.63 12.44
CA LEU A 525 13.09 -38.04 12.78
C LEU A 525 14.40 -38.79 12.55
N MET A 526 15.19 -38.42 11.54
CA MET A 526 16.46 -39.11 11.29
C MET A 526 17.56 -38.76 12.29
N LYS A 527 17.46 -37.58 12.91
CA LYS A 527 18.30 -37.19 14.04
C LYS A 527 17.85 -37.84 15.35
N ASP A 528 16.53 -38.00 15.53
CA ASP A 528 15.92 -38.63 16.70
C ASP A 528 16.04 -40.16 16.69
N TRP A 529 16.03 -40.78 15.50
CA TRP A 529 16.09 -42.21 15.29
C TRP A 529 17.29 -42.62 14.40
N PRO A 530 18.53 -42.46 14.90
CA PRO A 530 19.74 -42.62 14.10
C PRO A 530 20.06 -44.07 13.71
N GLU A 531 19.63 -45.04 14.53
CA GLU A 531 19.84 -46.48 14.34
C GLU A 531 18.50 -47.23 14.38
N ARG A 532 18.32 -48.18 13.45
CA ARG A 532 17.11 -49.01 13.37
C ARG A 532 17.46 -50.48 13.55
N SER A 533 16.75 -51.16 14.46
CA SER A 533 16.94 -52.59 14.73
C SER A 533 16.83 -53.44 13.45
N GLY A 534 17.82 -54.29 13.19
CA GLY A 534 17.88 -55.15 12.00
C GLY A 534 18.51 -54.50 10.75
N MET A 535 19.14 -53.33 10.89
CA MET A 535 19.80 -52.60 9.80
C MET A 535 21.06 -51.87 10.32
N SER A 536 22.11 -51.71 9.49
CA SER A 536 23.29 -50.93 9.87
C SER A 536 23.00 -49.42 9.78
N GLN A 537 23.62 -48.61 10.64
CA GLN A 537 23.43 -47.15 10.66
C GLN A 537 23.67 -46.51 9.29
N ALA A 538 24.74 -46.89 8.59
CA ALA A 538 25.07 -46.36 7.26
C ALA A 538 23.97 -46.67 6.22
N SER A 539 23.41 -47.87 6.25
CA SER A 539 22.32 -48.24 5.34
C SER A 539 20.99 -47.56 5.69
N TRP A 540 20.70 -47.36 6.98
CA TRP A 540 19.51 -46.62 7.41
C TRP A 540 19.59 -45.14 7.04
N GLN A 541 20.72 -44.48 7.29
CA GLN A 541 20.94 -43.08 6.93
C GLN A 541 20.99 -42.86 5.41
N GLY A 542 21.42 -43.86 4.64
CA GLY A 542 21.43 -43.79 3.17
C GLY A 542 20.04 -43.83 2.52
N VAL A 543 19.07 -44.54 3.12
CA VAL A 543 17.74 -44.77 2.51
C VAL A 543 16.61 -44.03 3.25
N GLY A 544 16.72 -43.87 4.57
CA GLY A 544 15.70 -43.30 5.45
C GLY A 544 15.23 -41.88 5.09
N PRO A 545 16.14 -40.90 4.84
CA PRO A 545 15.71 -39.54 4.50
C PRO A 545 14.87 -39.47 3.23
N GLY A 546 15.19 -40.28 2.21
CA GLY A 546 14.41 -40.38 0.98
C GLY A 546 13.03 -40.96 1.23
N LEU A 547 12.96 -42.06 1.99
CA LEU A 547 11.72 -42.74 2.35
C LEU A 547 10.74 -41.82 3.09
N TRP A 548 11.23 -41.08 4.09
CA TRP A 548 10.42 -40.18 4.92
C TRP A 548 9.98 -38.91 4.19
N ARG A 549 10.87 -38.33 3.37
CA ARG A 549 10.51 -37.17 2.55
C ARG A 549 9.39 -37.53 1.57
N PHE A 550 9.50 -38.67 0.90
CA PHE A 550 8.45 -39.13 0.00
C PHE A 550 7.14 -39.42 0.74
N TRP A 551 7.21 -40.11 1.89
CA TRP A 551 6.03 -40.36 2.73
C TRP A 551 5.31 -39.06 3.09
N GLY A 552 6.04 -38.08 3.65
CA GLY A 552 5.44 -36.82 4.09
C GLY A 552 4.84 -35.97 2.98
N GLN A 553 5.43 -35.99 1.78
CA GLN A 553 4.88 -35.26 0.62
C GLN A 553 3.56 -35.86 0.09
N ASN A 554 3.30 -37.13 0.39
CA ASN A 554 2.15 -37.86 -0.13
C ASN A 554 1.09 -38.15 0.95
N LEU A 555 1.43 -38.08 2.24
CA LEU A 555 0.49 -38.28 3.35
C LEU A 555 -0.78 -37.41 3.27
N PRO A 556 -0.74 -36.09 2.96
CA PRO A 556 -1.94 -35.26 2.84
C PRO A 556 -2.90 -35.71 1.73
N ALA A 557 -2.36 -36.32 0.66
CA ALA A 557 -3.15 -36.80 -0.47
C ALA A 557 -3.72 -38.22 -0.24
N HIS A 558 -3.29 -38.90 0.82
CA HIS A 558 -3.64 -40.28 1.16
C HIS A 558 -4.07 -40.41 2.63
N PRO A 559 -5.29 -39.97 2.99
CA PRO A 559 -5.79 -40.02 4.37
C PRO A 559 -5.78 -41.44 4.96
N GLU A 560 -5.87 -42.48 4.13
CA GLU A 560 -5.77 -43.89 4.53
C GLU A 560 -4.40 -44.28 5.12
N TRP A 561 -3.37 -43.44 5.00
CA TRP A 561 -2.05 -43.66 5.60
C TRP A 561 -1.94 -43.09 7.02
N THR A 562 -2.96 -42.39 7.52
CA THR A 562 -2.98 -41.77 8.86
C THR A 562 -2.73 -42.77 9.98
N LEU A 563 -2.01 -42.33 11.02
CA LEU A 563 -1.91 -43.03 12.29
C LEU A 563 -3.12 -42.70 13.17
N ALA A 564 -3.74 -43.71 13.76
CA ALA A 564 -4.71 -43.50 14.83
C ALA A 564 -3.97 -43.03 16.10
N ALA A 565 -4.15 -41.76 16.47
CA ALA A 565 -3.42 -41.14 17.58
C ALA A 565 -3.93 -41.61 18.96
N ASP A 566 -3.00 -41.92 19.87
CA ASP A 566 -3.29 -42.07 21.29
C ASP A 566 -3.55 -40.70 21.95
N LYS A 567 -4.83 -40.37 22.16
CA LYS A 567 -5.27 -39.11 22.74
C LYS A 567 -4.80 -38.91 24.19
N ASN A 568 -4.64 -40.00 24.96
CA ASN A 568 -4.20 -39.92 26.36
C ASN A 568 -2.72 -39.54 26.44
N LEU A 569 -1.88 -40.15 25.61
CA LEU A 569 -0.47 -39.80 25.55
C LEU A 569 -0.26 -38.33 25.11
N ILE A 570 -1.02 -37.88 24.10
CA ILE A 570 -0.95 -36.50 23.61
C ILE A 570 -1.29 -35.50 24.71
N SER A 571 -2.43 -35.70 25.40
CA SER A 571 -2.87 -34.78 26.47
C SER A 571 -1.85 -34.71 27.62
N GLN A 572 -1.36 -35.86 28.11
CA GLN A 572 -0.38 -35.91 29.20
C GLN A 572 0.92 -35.19 28.86
N VAL A 573 1.46 -35.41 27.66
CA VAL A 573 2.69 -34.73 27.22
C VAL A 573 2.46 -33.23 27.03
N ARG A 574 1.32 -32.82 26.47
CA ARG A 574 0.97 -31.39 26.31
C ARG A 574 0.93 -30.66 27.65
N THR A 575 0.24 -31.21 28.65
CA THR A 575 0.15 -30.60 29.99
C THR A 575 1.54 -30.39 30.60
N LEU A 576 2.43 -31.37 30.46
CA LEU A 576 3.80 -31.31 30.95
C LEU A 576 4.65 -30.25 30.21
N LEU A 577 4.49 -30.13 28.88
CA LEU A 577 5.23 -29.16 28.06
C LEU A 577 4.75 -27.71 28.26
N ILE A 578 3.43 -27.49 28.38
CA ILE A 578 2.84 -26.15 28.62
C ILE A 578 3.37 -25.55 29.92
N ARG A 579 3.41 -26.35 30.99
CA ARG A 579 3.89 -25.93 32.32
C ARG A 579 5.34 -25.43 32.29
N GLN A 580 6.21 -26.04 31.48
CA GLN A 580 7.61 -25.63 31.38
C GLN A 580 7.86 -24.48 30.39
N MET A 581 7.11 -24.42 29.28
CA MET A 581 7.27 -23.34 28.30
C MET A 581 6.65 -22.01 28.74
N GLY A 582 5.61 -22.04 29.58
CA GLY A 582 5.04 -20.84 30.21
C GLY A 582 6.03 -20.05 31.07
N ILE A 583 7.09 -20.70 31.57
CA ILE A 583 8.12 -20.08 32.42
C ILE A 583 9.24 -19.40 31.60
N ARG A 584 9.53 -19.87 30.37
CA ARG A 584 10.65 -19.35 29.54
C ARG A 584 10.23 -18.31 28.49
N ASN A 585 8.96 -18.28 28.09
CA ASN A 585 8.43 -17.40 27.05
C ASN A 585 7.47 -16.33 27.63
N GLY A 586 7.73 -15.86 28.85
CA GLY A 586 6.91 -14.83 29.49
C GLY A 586 6.82 -13.55 28.64
N GLU A 587 5.70 -12.84 28.72
CA GLU A 587 5.41 -11.64 27.93
C GLU A 587 6.55 -10.60 27.97
N ALA A 588 7.23 -10.49 29.12
CA ALA A 588 8.36 -9.60 29.29
C ALA A 588 9.60 -9.97 28.46
N ALA A 589 9.91 -11.26 28.31
CA ALA A 589 11.03 -11.70 27.48
C ALA A 589 10.74 -11.50 25.99
N LEU A 590 9.47 -11.66 25.58
CA LEU A 590 9.04 -11.40 24.20
C LEU A 590 9.13 -9.92 23.86
N TYR A 591 8.62 -9.05 24.74
CA TYR A 591 8.74 -7.60 24.59
C TYR A 591 10.21 -7.17 24.46
N GLN A 592 11.06 -7.61 25.40
CA GLN A 592 12.47 -7.24 25.41
C GLN A 592 13.19 -7.64 24.11
N LYS A 593 12.90 -8.85 23.61
CA LYS A 593 13.47 -9.33 22.35
C LYS A 593 13.02 -8.51 21.14
N ILE A 594 11.76 -8.06 21.12
CA ILE A 594 11.25 -7.19 20.05
C ILE A 594 12.02 -5.87 20.05
N ILE A 595 12.15 -5.24 21.22
CA ILE A 595 12.86 -3.96 21.34
C ILE A 595 14.34 -4.11 20.97
N GLU A 596 15.06 -5.09 21.51
CA GLU A 596 16.47 -5.34 21.20
C GLU A 596 16.75 -5.58 19.70
N GLN A 597 15.79 -6.16 18.99
CA GLN A 597 15.90 -6.38 17.55
C GLN A 597 15.69 -5.10 16.73
N VAL A 598 14.81 -4.20 17.18
CA VAL A 598 14.44 -2.98 16.45
C VAL A 598 15.37 -1.81 16.77
N THR A 599 15.86 -1.70 18.01
CA THR A 599 16.71 -0.58 18.46
C THR A 599 17.88 -0.24 17.51
N PRO A 600 18.65 -1.20 16.96
CA PRO A 600 19.80 -0.88 16.10
C PRO A 600 19.45 -0.18 14.77
N HIS A 601 18.19 -0.22 14.33
CA HIS A 601 17.77 0.38 13.05
C HIS A 601 17.42 1.87 13.16
N TYR A 602 17.28 2.40 14.38
CA TYR A 602 16.87 3.78 14.62
C TYR A 602 17.89 4.50 15.50
N THR A 603 18.32 5.68 15.05
CA THR A 603 19.18 6.56 15.85
C THR A 603 18.35 7.29 16.91
N ASP A 604 18.96 7.56 18.06
CA ASP A 604 18.35 8.37 19.11
C ASP A 604 18.00 9.77 18.60
N LEU A 605 16.78 10.22 18.91
CA LEU A 605 16.24 11.51 18.53
C LEU A 605 16.71 12.59 19.51
N ARG A 606 17.35 13.64 19.00
CA ARG A 606 17.87 14.79 19.77
C ARG A 606 16.92 15.97 19.67
N LEU A 607 17.13 16.99 20.52
CA LEU A 607 16.33 18.20 20.48
C LEU A 607 16.41 18.91 19.12
N GLU A 608 17.62 18.99 18.55
CA GLU A 608 17.90 19.61 17.24
C GLU A 608 17.06 18.97 16.12
N ASP A 609 16.89 17.64 16.16
CA ASP A 609 16.09 16.90 15.17
C ASP A 609 14.59 17.24 15.26
N MET A 610 14.10 17.65 16.44
CA MET A 610 12.69 17.98 16.69
C MET A 610 12.37 19.44 16.40
N THR A 611 13.36 20.33 16.53
CA THR A 611 13.19 21.78 16.35
C THR A 611 13.65 22.26 14.98
N GLY A 612 14.32 21.41 14.18
CA GLY A 612 14.82 21.74 12.85
C GLY A 612 15.83 22.89 12.90
N ASP A 613 15.84 23.75 11.86
CA ASP A 613 16.75 24.90 11.73
C ASP A 613 16.44 26.07 12.70
N THR A 614 15.56 25.87 13.69
CA THR A 614 15.29 26.89 14.70
C THR A 614 16.42 26.94 15.73
N ARG A 615 16.71 28.14 16.27
CA ARG A 615 17.83 28.38 17.20
C ARG A 615 17.50 27.94 18.64
N ALA A 616 17.04 26.70 18.84
CA ALA A 616 16.61 26.16 20.14
C ALA A 616 17.66 26.35 21.25
N GLU A 617 18.93 26.08 20.92
CA GLU A 617 20.12 26.23 21.79
C GLU A 617 20.34 27.63 22.38
N SER A 618 19.72 28.66 21.82
CA SER A 618 19.76 30.02 22.36
C SER A 618 18.76 30.24 23.50
N VAL A 619 17.78 29.36 23.64
CA VAL A 619 16.66 29.50 24.58
C VAL A 619 16.58 28.36 25.59
N PHE A 620 16.57 27.11 25.14
CA PHE A 620 16.47 25.94 26.02
C PHE A 620 17.29 24.78 25.49
N TYR A 621 17.72 23.89 26.39
CA TYR A 621 18.56 22.75 26.05
C TYR A 621 18.20 21.53 26.90
N THR A 622 18.64 20.36 26.44
CA THR A 622 18.64 19.13 27.24
C THR A 622 19.87 18.30 26.89
N ARG A 623 20.33 17.47 27.85
CA ARG A 623 21.36 16.45 27.63
C ARG A 623 20.75 15.08 27.33
N SER A 624 19.44 14.92 27.53
CA SER A 624 18.72 13.67 27.26
C SER A 624 18.45 13.50 25.78
N THR A 625 18.31 12.26 25.35
CA THR A 625 17.84 11.87 24.01
C THR A 625 16.67 10.92 24.15
N ILE A 626 15.86 10.77 23.10
CA ILE A 626 14.81 9.76 23.05
C ILE A 626 15.33 8.59 22.21
N ALA A 627 15.26 7.38 22.74
CA ALA A 627 15.66 6.20 21.96
C ALA A 627 14.79 6.08 20.69
N GLY A 628 15.41 5.94 19.52
CA GLY A 628 14.73 6.05 18.23
C GLY A 628 13.59 5.03 18.01
N VAL A 629 13.62 3.92 18.76
CA VAL A 629 12.57 2.89 18.80
C VAL A 629 11.23 3.41 19.34
N TYR A 630 11.22 4.49 20.14
CA TYR A 630 10.02 5.14 20.68
C TYR A 630 9.61 6.36 19.86
N THR A 631 9.55 6.18 18.54
CA THR A 631 9.05 7.19 17.60
C THR A 631 7.90 6.62 16.78
N ARG A 632 7.03 7.50 16.27
CA ARG A 632 5.92 7.12 15.39
C ARG A 632 6.37 6.26 14.22
N LYS A 633 7.51 6.64 13.61
CA LYS A 633 8.09 5.92 12.49
C LYS A 633 8.47 4.49 12.88
N ALA A 634 9.16 4.32 14.01
CA ALA A 634 9.53 2.99 14.50
C ALA A 634 8.29 2.13 14.85
N TRP A 635 7.25 2.74 15.44
CA TRP A 635 5.98 2.06 15.69
C TRP A 635 5.33 1.51 14.41
N GLU A 636 5.13 2.37 13.42
CA GLU A 636 4.39 2.05 12.19
C GLU A 636 5.19 1.10 11.26
N GLU A 637 6.50 1.28 11.15
CA GLU A 637 7.33 0.55 10.18
C GLU A 637 7.86 -0.79 10.69
N GLU A 638 8.23 -0.91 11.97
CA GLU A 638 8.95 -2.09 12.47
C GLU A 638 8.38 -2.71 13.76
N VAL A 639 8.00 -1.92 14.76
CA VAL A 639 7.55 -2.45 16.05
C VAL A 639 6.19 -3.16 15.93
N LEU A 640 5.19 -2.53 15.30
CA LEU A 640 3.88 -3.16 15.12
C LEU A 640 3.98 -4.44 14.28
N PRO A 641 4.68 -4.47 13.11
CA PRO A 641 4.92 -5.72 12.38
C PRO A 641 5.69 -6.77 13.18
N ALA A 642 6.65 -6.38 14.03
CA ALA A 642 7.40 -7.31 14.87
C ALA A 642 6.51 -7.94 15.95
N ILE A 643 5.63 -7.16 16.59
CA ILE A 643 4.61 -7.66 17.53
C ILE A 643 3.68 -8.63 16.80
N GLU A 644 3.15 -8.26 15.63
CA GLU A 644 2.27 -9.13 14.84
C GLU A 644 2.94 -10.44 14.44
N LYS A 645 4.22 -10.40 14.07
CA LYS A 645 5.01 -11.60 13.77
C LYS A 645 5.17 -12.51 14.99
N VAL A 646 5.45 -11.96 16.17
CA VAL A 646 5.56 -12.74 17.42
C VAL A 646 4.22 -13.36 17.80
N VAL A 647 3.13 -12.61 17.66
CA VAL A 647 1.76 -13.08 17.94
C VAL A 647 1.34 -14.18 16.97
N ASN A 648 1.62 -14.02 15.67
CA ASN A 648 1.32 -15.03 14.64
C ASN A 648 2.14 -16.32 14.84
N ASN A 649 3.44 -16.21 15.11
CA ASN A 649 4.28 -17.37 15.41
C ASN A 649 3.75 -18.14 16.64
N ARG A 650 3.33 -17.41 17.70
CA ARG A 650 2.75 -18.04 18.89
C ARG A 650 1.40 -18.69 18.61
N ARG A 651 0.56 -18.07 17.76
CA ARG A 651 -0.70 -18.67 17.29
C ARG A 651 -0.44 -19.99 16.59
N GLU A 652 0.53 -20.04 15.67
CA GLU A 652 0.90 -21.27 14.96
C GLU A 652 1.47 -22.35 15.89
N GLU A 653 2.37 -21.99 16.82
CA GLU A 653 2.95 -22.94 17.78
C GLU A 653 1.93 -23.51 18.77
N VAL A 654 1.06 -22.64 19.31
CA VAL A 654 0.04 -23.04 20.29
C VAL A 654 -1.05 -23.86 19.60
N ASP A 655 -1.58 -23.42 18.45
CA ASP A 655 -2.69 -24.09 17.75
C ASP A 655 -2.29 -25.44 17.13
N GLN A 656 -1.04 -25.59 16.65
CA GLN A 656 -0.61 -26.83 16.00
C GLN A 656 -0.21 -27.96 16.97
N VAL A 657 0.56 -27.68 18.03
CA VAL A 657 1.17 -28.75 18.86
C VAL A 657 0.56 -28.84 20.25
N LEU A 658 0.22 -27.71 20.87
CA LEU A 658 -0.17 -27.64 22.29
C LEU A 658 -1.67 -27.40 22.52
N GLY A 659 -2.42 -26.96 21.52
CA GLY A 659 -3.82 -26.56 21.64
C GLY A 659 -4.77 -27.74 21.70
N ASP A 660 -5.79 -27.63 22.56
CA ASP A 660 -6.99 -28.46 22.54
C ASP A 660 -8.08 -27.79 21.70
N ASP A 661 -8.95 -28.60 21.07
CA ASP A 661 -10.05 -28.15 20.20
C ASP A 661 -11.16 -27.36 20.95
N THR A 662 -10.89 -26.86 22.16
CA THR A 662 -11.90 -26.29 23.11
C THR A 662 -11.60 -24.88 23.62
N HIS A 663 -10.75 -24.09 22.98
CA HIS A 663 -10.49 -22.71 23.42
C HIS A 663 -11.40 -21.68 22.71
N SER A 664 -12.19 -20.95 23.50
CA SER A 664 -12.99 -19.79 23.08
C SER A 664 -12.14 -18.50 23.13
N ALA A 665 -12.52 -17.48 22.35
CA ALA A 665 -11.79 -16.21 22.19
C ALA A 665 -11.53 -15.38 23.47
N SER A 666 -12.04 -15.80 24.62
CA SER A 666 -11.93 -15.10 25.92
C SER A 666 -10.80 -15.62 26.83
N ASP A 667 -9.96 -16.55 26.36
CA ASP A 667 -8.85 -17.09 27.16
C ASP A 667 -7.71 -16.04 27.32
N PRO A 668 -7.18 -15.76 28.53
CA PRO A 668 -6.07 -14.81 28.74
C PRO A 668 -4.75 -15.14 28.03
N LEU A 669 -4.70 -16.26 27.30
CA LEU A 669 -3.62 -16.69 26.41
C LEU A 669 -3.93 -16.45 24.92
N SER A 670 -5.03 -15.77 24.58
CA SER A 670 -5.41 -15.52 23.19
C SER A 670 -4.39 -14.61 22.46
N PRO A 671 -4.16 -14.81 21.15
CA PRO A 671 -3.21 -14.01 20.37
C PRO A 671 -3.57 -12.51 20.37
N GLU A 672 -4.86 -12.20 20.34
CA GLU A 672 -5.36 -10.82 20.32
C GLU A 672 -5.11 -10.12 21.67
N ALA A 673 -5.33 -10.82 22.79
CA ALA A 673 -5.00 -10.30 24.12
C ALA A 673 -3.49 -10.08 24.28
N LEU A 674 -2.65 -10.96 23.73
CA LEU A 674 -1.19 -10.77 23.74
C LEU A 674 -0.75 -9.56 22.90
N LYS A 675 -1.35 -9.36 21.72
CA LYS A 675 -1.07 -8.17 20.88
C LYS A 675 -1.38 -6.89 21.66
N ALA A 676 -2.55 -6.84 22.29
CA ALA A 676 -2.99 -5.71 23.10
C ALA A 676 -2.00 -5.42 24.25
N ARG A 677 -1.65 -6.43 25.07
CA ARG A 677 -0.70 -6.24 26.20
C ARG A 677 0.70 -5.81 25.76
N LEU A 678 1.23 -6.38 24.66
CA LEU A 678 2.54 -5.98 24.14
C LEU A 678 2.51 -4.54 23.60
N SER A 679 1.42 -4.14 22.97
CA SER A 679 1.22 -2.78 22.47
C SER A 679 1.05 -1.78 23.61
N GLU A 680 0.25 -2.12 24.63
CA GLU A 680 0.07 -1.31 25.84
C GLU A 680 1.39 -1.12 26.58
N ARG A 681 2.20 -2.18 26.71
CA ARG A 681 3.54 -2.08 27.30
C ARG A 681 4.46 -1.18 26.47
N TYR A 682 4.48 -1.34 25.15
CA TYR A 682 5.24 -0.46 24.27
C TYR A 682 4.84 1.01 24.44
N PHE A 683 3.53 1.28 24.47
CA PHE A 683 3.01 2.64 24.63
C PHE A 683 3.28 3.22 26.01
N THR A 684 3.32 2.40 27.06
CA THR A 684 3.78 2.83 28.39
C THR A 684 5.23 3.29 28.35
N ASP A 685 6.13 2.48 27.77
CA ASP A 685 7.56 2.79 27.68
C ASP A 685 7.82 3.99 26.73
N PHE A 686 7.04 4.11 25.65
CA PHE A 686 7.04 5.27 24.76
C PHE A 686 6.70 6.54 25.52
N ALA A 687 5.58 6.55 26.26
CA ALA A 687 5.15 7.70 27.03
C ALA A 687 6.20 8.12 28.08
N GLY A 688 6.78 7.14 28.79
CA GLY A 688 7.83 7.39 29.78
C GLY A 688 9.06 8.06 29.17
N ASN A 689 9.57 7.55 28.03
CA ASN A 689 10.75 8.14 27.37
C ASN A 689 10.50 9.59 26.92
N TRP A 690 9.30 9.90 26.41
CA TRP A 690 8.94 11.26 26.01
C TRP A 690 8.76 12.19 27.21
N GLN A 691 8.16 11.71 28.30
CA GLN A 691 8.02 12.47 29.55
C GLN A 691 9.37 12.80 30.17
N ASP A 692 10.26 11.82 30.28
CA ASP A 692 11.60 12.00 30.83
C ASP A 692 12.40 13.02 30.00
N PHE A 693 12.37 12.90 28.67
CA PHE A 693 13.02 13.84 27.77
C PHE A 693 12.48 15.27 27.95
N LEU A 694 11.17 15.47 27.92
CA LEU A 694 10.58 16.82 27.97
C LEU A 694 10.73 17.46 29.36
N ASN A 695 10.63 16.68 30.44
CA ASN A 695 10.86 17.18 31.81
C ASN A 695 12.35 17.45 32.10
N SER A 696 13.26 16.88 31.30
CA SER A 696 14.70 17.17 31.38
C SER A 696 15.11 18.49 30.72
N LEU A 697 14.21 19.15 29.99
CA LEU A 697 14.49 20.44 29.38
C LEU A 697 14.86 21.47 30.44
N ARG A 698 15.78 22.37 30.08
CA ARG A 698 16.24 23.47 30.92
C ARG A 698 16.23 24.76 30.13
N TRP A 699 15.70 25.82 30.74
CA TRP A 699 15.75 27.16 30.16
C TRP A 699 17.14 27.77 30.37
N LYS A 700 17.66 28.46 29.35
CA LYS A 700 18.98 29.11 29.39
C LYS A 700 18.87 30.43 30.13
N ARG A 701 19.64 30.59 31.22
CA ARG A 701 19.62 31.79 32.06
C ARG A 701 20.10 33.03 31.30
N SER A 702 19.33 34.11 31.34
CA SER A 702 19.72 35.45 30.87
C SER A 702 20.47 36.22 31.97
N GLN A 703 21.54 36.93 31.60
CA GLN A 703 22.30 37.78 32.54
C GLN A 703 21.85 39.24 32.50
N THR A 704 21.28 39.68 31.37
CA THR A 704 20.81 41.05 31.18
C THR A 704 19.35 41.08 30.74
N LEU A 705 18.70 42.23 30.94
CA LEU A 705 17.36 42.48 30.42
C LEU A 705 17.30 42.37 28.88
N SER A 706 18.39 42.72 28.17
CA SER A 706 18.46 42.62 26.71
C SER A 706 18.44 41.15 26.26
N ASP A 707 19.22 40.28 26.90
CA ASP A 707 19.23 38.84 26.58
C ASP A 707 17.86 38.21 26.83
N ALA A 708 17.17 38.62 27.90
CA ALA A 708 15.82 38.15 28.21
C ALA A 708 14.83 38.58 27.10
N ILE A 709 14.91 39.83 26.63
CA ILE A 709 14.10 40.33 25.51
C ILE A 709 14.37 39.52 24.23
N ASP A 710 15.63 39.20 23.93
CA ASP A 710 15.99 38.42 22.74
C ASP A 710 15.45 36.98 22.81
N GLN A 711 15.52 36.34 23.98
CA GLN A 711 14.91 35.01 24.21
C GLN A 711 13.38 35.04 24.02
N LEU A 712 12.69 36.03 24.62
CA LEU A 712 11.25 36.19 24.42
C LEU A 712 10.91 36.51 22.96
N THR A 713 11.76 37.24 22.25
CA THR A 713 11.60 37.53 20.82
C THR A 713 11.59 36.25 20.00
N LEU A 714 12.58 35.38 20.23
CA LEU A 714 12.71 34.15 19.46
C LEU A 714 11.56 33.17 19.73
N ILE A 715 11.10 33.06 20.98
CA ILE A 715 10.00 32.15 21.32
C ILE A 715 8.65 32.66 20.82
N ALA A 716 8.44 33.98 20.84
CA ALA A 716 7.21 34.60 20.33
C ALA A 716 7.12 34.63 18.79
N ASP A 717 8.24 34.50 18.06
CA ASP A 717 8.23 34.48 16.60
C ASP A 717 7.66 33.17 16.07
N VAL A 718 6.39 33.17 15.65
CA VAL A 718 5.67 31.99 15.15
C VAL A 718 6.42 31.24 14.04
N ARG A 719 7.26 31.90 13.23
CA ARG A 719 7.99 31.24 12.12
C ARG A 719 9.29 30.59 12.55
N GLN A 720 9.99 31.18 13.51
CA GLN A 720 11.33 30.73 13.94
C GLN A 720 11.35 30.17 15.37
N SER A 721 10.19 30.11 16.02
CA SER A 721 10.06 29.67 17.41
C SER A 721 10.44 28.20 17.59
N PRO A 722 11.48 27.92 18.39
CA PRO A 722 11.82 26.56 18.75
C PRO A 722 10.72 25.86 19.55
N LEU A 723 9.92 26.62 20.32
CA LEU A 723 8.78 26.10 21.06
C LEU A 723 7.67 25.62 20.11
N VAL A 724 7.35 26.40 19.08
CA VAL A 724 6.34 26.01 18.07
C VAL A 724 6.82 24.78 17.31
N ALA A 725 8.08 24.73 16.89
CA ALA A 725 8.66 23.58 16.21
C ALA A 725 8.61 22.31 17.08
N LEU A 726 9.01 22.43 18.35
CA LEU A 726 8.92 21.33 19.32
C LEU A 726 7.49 20.84 19.50
N MET A 727 6.53 21.75 19.75
CA MET A 727 5.12 21.42 19.91
C MET A 727 4.53 20.73 18.66
N ASN A 728 4.92 21.15 17.45
CA ASN A 728 4.54 20.47 16.22
C ASN A 728 5.04 19.02 16.16
N THR A 729 6.30 18.80 16.56
CA THR A 729 6.85 17.44 16.66
C THR A 729 6.10 16.60 17.70
N LEU A 730 5.82 17.14 18.89
CA LEU A 730 4.98 16.47 19.90
C LEU A 730 3.59 16.15 19.35
N SER A 731 3.01 17.04 18.54
CA SER A 731 1.70 16.85 17.92
C SER A 731 1.64 15.65 16.98
N VAL A 732 2.72 15.41 16.24
CA VAL A 732 2.84 14.27 15.32
C VAL A 732 3.06 12.97 16.11
N GLN A 733 3.91 13.03 17.14
CA GLN A 733 4.32 11.87 17.93
C GLN A 733 3.23 11.43 18.92
N GLY A 734 2.52 12.38 19.55
CA GLY A 734 1.38 12.12 20.42
C GLY A 734 0.15 11.54 19.69
N ARG A 735 0.16 11.58 18.34
CA ARG A 735 -0.84 10.91 17.50
C ARG A 735 -0.38 9.52 16.99
N THR A 736 0.64 8.94 17.58
CA THR A 736 1.07 7.56 17.26
C THR A 736 0.00 6.56 17.71
N GLY A 737 -0.28 5.56 16.88
CA GLY A 737 -1.24 4.49 17.21
C GLY A 737 -2.71 4.84 16.96
N PHE A 738 -3.03 6.05 16.48
CA PHE A 738 -4.38 6.37 16.00
C PHE A 738 -4.64 5.63 14.68
N THR A 739 -5.64 4.75 14.65
CA THR A 739 -6.06 4.04 13.43
C THR A 739 -6.85 4.96 12.52
N GLY A 740 -6.22 5.48 11.47
CA GLY A 740 -6.81 6.48 10.58
C GLY A 740 -7.20 5.94 9.20
N GLU A 741 -8.40 5.35 9.07
CA GLU A 741 -9.18 5.46 7.81
C GLU A 741 -9.73 6.89 7.62
N ALA A 742 -9.73 7.71 8.68
CA ALA A 742 -10.27 9.08 8.68
C ALA A 742 -9.26 10.18 8.28
N LEU A 743 -7.94 9.94 8.34
CA LEU A 743 -6.92 10.98 8.10
C LEU A 743 -6.67 11.23 6.60
N SER A 744 -6.67 10.18 5.77
CA SER A 744 -6.53 10.31 4.31
C SER A 744 -7.76 10.97 3.68
N ASP A 745 -8.96 10.60 4.13
CA ASP A 745 -10.21 11.18 3.62
C ASP A 745 -10.44 12.62 4.11
N SER A 746 -9.94 12.98 5.31
CA SER A 746 -9.97 14.34 5.84
C SER A 746 -9.08 15.32 5.06
N LEU A 747 -7.89 14.89 4.66
CA LEU A 747 -6.97 15.71 3.84
C LEU A 747 -7.47 15.82 2.40
N VAL A 748 -8.01 14.74 1.84
CA VAL A 748 -8.61 14.74 0.49
C VAL A 748 -9.94 15.50 0.45
N LYS A 749 -10.75 15.50 1.52
CA LYS A 749 -11.93 16.37 1.67
C LYS A 749 -11.55 17.83 1.87
N SER A 750 -10.60 18.14 2.75
CA SER A 750 -10.13 19.53 2.96
C SER A 750 -9.58 20.17 1.68
N ALA A 751 -8.90 19.39 0.82
CA ALA A 751 -8.45 19.87 -0.49
C ALA A 751 -9.60 20.05 -1.51
N LYS A 752 -10.68 19.28 -1.41
CA LYS A 752 -11.89 19.43 -2.24
C LYS A 752 -12.81 20.56 -1.78
N ASP A 753 -12.87 20.82 -0.47
CA ASP A 753 -13.76 21.81 0.13
C ASP A 753 -13.18 23.23 0.12
N LEU A 754 -11.87 23.39 -0.09
CA LEU A 754 -11.23 24.70 -0.33
C LEU A 754 -11.65 25.36 -1.67
N PHE A 755 -12.36 24.63 -2.54
CA PHE A 755 -12.87 25.15 -3.83
C PHE A 755 -14.39 25.39 -3.86
N LYS A 756 -15.13 25.19 -2.75
CA LYS A 756 -16.57 25.44 -2.71
C LYS A 756 -16.96 26.37 -1.56
N THR A 757 -17.31 27.60 -1.94
CA THR A 757 -17.78 28.67 -1.07
C THR A 757 -19.07 28.30 -0.31
N LYS A 758 -19.05 28.52 1.01
CA LYS A 758 -20.15 28.70 1.98
C LYS A 758 -21.33 27.73 1.89
N GLU A 759 -21.37 26.77 2.81
CA GLU A 759 -22.56 26.49 3.62
C GLU A 759 -22.20 25.75 4.91
N ASN A 760 -22.88 26.12 6.01
CA ASN A 760 -22.74 25.54 7.34
C ASN A 760 -23.00 24.03 7.32
N GLN A 761 -22.00 23.23 7.69
CA GLN A 761 -22.20 21.86 8.14
C GLN A 761 -21.32 21.58 9.35
N THR A 762 -21.98 21.31 10.47
CA THR A 762 -21.42 20.75 11.70
C THR A 762 -20.75 19.42 11.37
N ILE A 763 -19.43 19.38 11.49
CA ILE A 763 -18.65 18.14 11.46
C ILE A 763 -18.96 17.41 12.77
N ASP A 764 -19.44 16.17 12.69
CA ASP A 764 -19.68 15.30 13.84
C ASP A 764 -18.41 15.20 14.71
N GLN A 765 -18.50 15.72 15.95
CA GLN A 765 -17.39 15.89 16.90
C GLN A 765 -17.03 14.63 17.71
N HIS A 766 -17.54 13.45 17.36
CA HIS A 766 -17.38 12.24 18.19
C HIS A 766 -16.27 11.26 17.75
N ALA A 767 -15.46 11.59 16.74
CA ALA A 767 -14.37 10.72 16.28
C ALA A 767 -13.01 11.01 16.96
N ARG A 768 -13.01 11.51 18.20
CA ARG A 768 -11.79 12.03 18.87
C ARG A 768 -11.16 11.13 19.91
N GLU A 769 -11.73 9.98 20.23
CA GLU A 769 -11.26 9.16 21.34
C GLU A 769 -10.95 7.74 20.85
N ASP A 770 -10.01 7.05 21.49
CA ASP A 770 -9.51 5.69 21.22
C ASP A 770 -8.18 5.57 20.44
N GLY A 771 -7.23 6.47 20.68
CA GLY A 771 -5.80 6.20 20.45
C GLY A 771 -5.11 5.81 21.77
N PRO A 772 -4.18 4.84 21.80
CA PRO A 772 -3.50 4.39 23.03
C PRO A 772 -2.61 5.46 23.67
N MET A 773 -2.34 6.55 22.95
CA MET A 773 -1.57 7.71 23.40
C MET A 773 -2.44 8.92 23.79
N ALA A 774 -3.76 8.81 23.61
CA ALA A 774 -4.67 9.92 23.85
C ALA A 774 -4.59 10.41 25.30
N ASP A 775 -4.64 9.50 26.28
CA ASP A 775 -4.65 9.89 27.70
C ASP A 775 -3.36 10.63 28.12
N THR A 776 -2.19 10.20 27.61
CA THR A 776 -0.90 10.76 27.99
C THR A 776 -0.60 12.11 27.32
N PHE A 777 -0.90 12.24 26.02
CA PHE A 777 -0.55 13.44 25.23
C PHE A 777 -1.72 14.43 25.05
N SER A 778 -2.95 14.07 25.46
CA SER A 778 -4.13 14.94 25.33
C SER A 778 -3.92 16.36 25.88
N PRO A 779 -3.35 16.57 27.09
CA PRO A 779 -3.15 17.92 27.62
C PRO A 779 -2.26 18.79 26.73
N VAL A 780 -1.20 18.21 26.16
CA VAL A 780 -0.27 18.89 25.25
C VAL A 780 -0.94 19.18 23.90
N LEU A 781 -1.68 18.20 23.36
CA LEU A 781 -2.40 18.33 22.09
C LEU A 781 -3.52 19.37 22.16
N ALA A 782 -4.20 19.48 23.31
CA ALA A 782 -5.27 20.45 23.54
C ALA A 782 -4.79 21.90 23.43
N LEU A 783 -3.54 22.21 23.83
CA LEU A 783 -2.96 23.56 23.71
C LEU A 783 -2.73 24.00 22.25
N MET A 784 -2.69 23.04 21.32
CA MET A 784 -2.43 23.30 19.90
C MET A 784 -3.70 23.41 19.05
N ASP A 785 -4.85 23.01 19.57
CA ASP A 785 -6.11 23.06 18.83
C ASP A 785 -6.70 24.48 18.85
N ASP A 786 -6.69 25.13 17.70
CA ASP A 786 -7.09 26.55 17.53
C ASP A 786 -8.62 26.75 17.36
N LYS A 787 -9.41 25.67 17.47
CA LYS A 787 -10.85 25.68 17.14
C LYS A 787 -11.74 25.72 18.37
N SER A 788 -11.77 26.86 19.03
CA SER A 788 -12.95 27.33 19.77
C SER A 788 -12.85 28.83 20.01
N GLY A 789 -13.24 29.61 19.00
CA GLY A 789 -13.46 31.05 19.10
C GLY A 789 -14.72 31.39 19.92
N GLY A 790 -14.74 30.97 21.19
CA GLY A 790 -15.71 31.40 22.20
C GLY A 790 -15.02 32.29 23.22
N GLN A 791 -15.65 33.40 23.59
CA GLN A 791 -15.15 34.40 24.55
C GLN A 791 -15.06 33.90 26.01
N ASP A 792 -14.89 32.60 26.25
CA ASP A 792 -14.72 32.05 27.59
C ASP A 792 -13.24 31.95 27.96
N LEU A 793 -12.89 32.49 29.14
CA LEU A 793 -11.58 32.44 29.79
C LEU A 793 -11.10 31.01 30.11
N SER A 794 -11.88 29.98 29.79
CA SER A 794 -11.63 28.57 30.11
C SER A 794 -10.85 27.79 29.05
N HIS A 795 -10.48 28.40 27.92
CA HIS A 795 -9.70 27.72 26.88
C HIS A 795 -8.27 28.25 26.80
N LEU A 796 -7.33 27.49 27.37
CA LEU A 796 -5.90 27.75 27.32
C LEU A 796 -5.36 27.35 25.94
N SER A 797 -4.64 28.26 25.27
CA SER A 797 -3.97 27.99 23.99
C SER A 797 -2.52 28.48 23.97
N LEU A 798 -1.70 27.79 23.16
CA LEU A 798 -0.32 28.19 22.88
C LEU A 798 -0.28 29.56 22.16
N GLN A 799 -1.19 29.84 21.24
CA GLN A 799 -1.20 31.09 20.49
C GLN A 799 -1.50 32.30 21.39
N THR A 800 -2.45 32.15 22.32
CA THR A 800 -2.73 33.18 23.33
C THR A 800 -1.53 33.39 24.24
N TYR A 801 -0.82 32.31 24.64
CA TYR A 801 0.43 32.44 25.39
C TYR A 801 1.48 33.26 24.62
N LEU A 802 1.78 32.90 23.36
CA LEU A 802 2.77 33.59 22.53
C LEU A 802 2.40 35.07 22.29
N THR A 803 1.11 35.36 22.14
CA THR A 803 0.61 36.74 22.00
C THR A 803 0.86 37.55 23.27
N ARG A 804 0.59 36.98 24.45
CA ARG A 804 0.87 37.62 25.75
C ARG A 804 2.37 37.80 26.00
N VAL A 805 3.19 36.80 25.66
CA VAL A 805 4.67 36.92 25.70
C VAL A 805 5.15 38.07 24.82
N THR A 806 4.55 38.24 23.63
CA THR A 806 4.85 39.37 22.74
C THR A 806 4.54 40.72 23.40
N GLN A 807 3.41 40.84 24.11
CA GLN A 807 3.04 42.05 24.84
C GLN A 807 4.06 42.37 25.94
N VAL A 808 4.46 41.36 26.71
CA VAL A 808 5.52 41.48 27.72
C VAL A 808 6.83 41.96 27.10
N ARG A 809 7.28 41.32 26.03
CA ARG A 809 8.48 41.73 25.28
C ARG A 809 8.41 43.20 24.86
N LEU A 810 7.30 43.63 24.26
CA LEU A 810 7.14 45.02 23.80
C LEU A 810 7.20 46.02 24.97
N LYS A 811 6.63 45.67 26.12
CA LYS A 811 6.73 46.48 27.34
C LYS A 811 8.16 46.58 27.85
N LEU A 812 8.90 45.47 27.90
CA LEU A 812 10.31 45.47 28.31
C LEU A 812 11.20 46.25 27.33
N GLN A 813 10.92 46.17 26.03
CA GLN A 813 11.60 46.97 25.01
C GLN A 813 11.34 48.48 25.17
N GLN A 814 10.15 48.88 25.61
CA GLN A 814 9.87 50.29 25.94
C GLN A 814 10.71 50.78 27.12
N VAL A 815 11.01 49.90 28.09
CA VAL A 815 11.90 50.23 29.22
C VAL A 815 13.33 50.45 28.75
N THR A 816 13.87 49.52 27.96
CA THR A 816 15.25 49.62 27.48
C THR A 816 15.47 50.81 26.54
N ASN A 817 14.43 51.22 25.81
CA ASN A 817 14.50 52.34 24.86
C ASN A 817 14.09 53.69 25.48
N ALA A 818 13.74 53.74 26.76
CA ALA A 818 13.38 54.98 27.44
C ALA A 818 14.58 55.91 27.62
N ALA A 819 14.33 57.22 27.77
CA ALA A 819 15.39 58.18 28.07
C ALA A 819 16.07 57.91 29.44
N ASP A 820 15.32 57.35 30.38
CA ASP A 820 15.82 56.85 31.67
C ASP A 820 15.32 55.41 31.90
N PRO A 821 16.10 54.38 31.46
CA PRO A 821 15.74 52.98 31.62
C PRO A 821 15.66 52.53 33.08
N GLN A 822 16.50 53.07 33.96
CA GLN A 822 16.52 52.68 35.38
C GLN A 822 15.27 53.21 36.10
N GLY A 823 14.92 54.48 35.89
CA GLY A 823 13.70 55.06 36.45
C GLY A 823 12.42 54.36 35.98
N MET A 824 12.33 54.01 34.69
CA MET A 824 11.20 53.25 34.14
C MET A 824 11.12 51.82 34.69
N SER A 825 12.25 51.11 34.80
CA SER A 825 12.31 49.78 35.41
C SER A 825 11.86 49.83 36.88
N GLN A 826 12.28 50.87 37.61
CA GLN A 826 11.90 51.07 39.01
C GLN A 826 10.41 51.36 39.16
N ALA A 827 9.83 52.20 38.30
CA ALA A 827 8.40 52.49 38.33
C ALA A 827 7.57 51.23 38.05
N LEU A 828 7.96 50.41 37.07
CA LEU A 828 7.27 49.16 36.75
C LEU A 828 7.36 48.15 37.91
N ALA A 829 8.55 47.93 38.46
CA ALA A 829 8.72 47.06 39.62
C ALA A 829 7.92 47.58 40.83
N GLN A 830 7.93 48.89 41.08
CA GLN A 830 7.21 49.50 42.20
C GLN A 830 5.69 49.34 42.09
N THR A 831 5.12 49.38 40.88
CA THR A 831 3.68 49.07 40.72
C THR A 831 3.33 47.67 41.20
N VAL A 832 4.21 46.69 41.00
CA VAL A 832 3.97 45.32 41.45
C VAL A 832 4.26 45.14 42.94
N PHE A 833 5.30 45.78 43.47
CA PHE A 833 5.54 45.84 44.92
C PHE A 833 4.36 46.44 45.70
N GLN A 834 3.54 47.26 45.05
CA GLN A 834 2.29 47.83 45.57
C GLN A 834 1.03 46.99 45.25
N GLY A 835 1.19 45.82 44.64
CA GLY A 835 0.08 44.91 44.32
C GLY A 835 -0.78 45.34 43.12
N LYS A 836 -0.30 46.25 42.28
CA LYS A 836 -1.02 46.65 41.05
C LYS A 836 -0.70 45.66 39.93
N THR A 837 -1.75 45.18 39.25
CA THR A 837 -1.60 44.25 38.12
C THR A 837 -0.94 44.92 36.93
N VAL A 838 0.14 44.31 36.42
CA VAL A 838 0.83 44.70 35.18
C VAL A 838 0.76 43.54 34.19
N ASP A 839 0.76 43.81 32.87
CA ASP A 839 0.75 42.79 31.81
C ASP A 839 1.76 41.65 32.04
N LEU A 840 2.86 41.92 32.73
CA LEU A 840 3.86 40.92 33.08
C LEU A 840 3.31 39.87 34.08
N THR A 841 2.68 40.32 35.15
CA THR A 841 2.07 39.46 36.18
C THR A 841 0.93 38.62 35.58
N THR A 842 0.04 39.23 34.80
CA THR A 842 -1.09 38.53 34.17
C THR A 842 -0.67 37.55 33.08
N THR A 843 0.47 37.80 32.41
CA THR A 843 1.05 36.86 31.43
C THR A 843 1.72 35.69 32.12
N ARG A 844 2.43 35.93 33.23
CA ARG A 844 3.01 34.85 34.06
C ARG A 844 1.92 33.96 34.66
N ASP A 845 0.85 34.54 35.19
CA ASP A 845 -0.27 33.76 35.73
C ASP A 845 -0.94 32.90 34.65
N TYR A 846 -1.07 33.44 33.44
CA TYR A 846 -1.51 32.65 32.28
C TYR A 846 -0.52 31.52 31.95
N GLY A 847 0.79 31.78 32.00
CA GLY A 847 1.83 30.75 31.86
C GLY A 847 1.73 29.64 32.92
N ASN A 848 1.48 30.01 34.18
CA ASN A 848 1.25 29.07 35.28
C ASN A 848 -0.01 28.21 35.05
N LEU A 849 -1.10 28.81 34.54
CA LEU A 849 -2.31 28.07 34.19
C LEU A 849 -2.06 27.09 33.05
N VAL A 850 -1.30 27.48 32.03
CA VAL A 850 -0.87 26.58 30.94
C VAL A 850 0.00 25.44 31.48
N ALA A 851 0.98 25.73 32.33
CA ALA A 851 1.83 24.70 32.91
C ALA A 851 1.03 23.72 33.78
N ALA A 852 0.09 24.23 34.59
CA ALA A 852 -0.77 23.41 35.43
C ALA A 852 -1.76 22.55 34.61
N SER A 853 -2.28 23.06 33.49
CA SER A 853 -3.23 22.32 32.65
C SER A 853 -2.61 21.11 31.95
N LEU A 854 -1.28 21.08 31.82
CA LEU A 854 -0.56 19.92 31.31
C LEU A 854 -0.57 18.72 32.27
N GLY A 855 -0.89 18.94 33.56
CA GLY A 855 -0.93 17.90 34.58
C GLY A 855 0.46 17.53 35.15
N GLN A 856 0.46 16.70 36.19
CA GLN A 856 1.66 16.36 36.96
C GLN A 856 2.77 15.70 36.12
N ALA A 857 2.38 14.85 35.16
CA ALA A 857 3.32 14.13 34.30
C ALA A 857 4.21 15.04 33.42
N TRP A 858 3.73 16.26 33.13
CA TRP A 858 4.41 17.24 32.28
C TRP A 858 4.82 18.50 33.06
N SER A 859 4.82 18.45 34.39
CA SER A 859 5.07 19.61 35.25
C SER A 859 6.43 20.27 35.01
N GLY A 860 7.50 19.49 34.85
CA GLY A 860 8.85 19.99 34.55
C GLY A 860 8.89 20.72 33.21
N PHE A 861 8.35 20.09 32.17
CA PHE A 861 8.19 20.69 30.84
C PHE A 861 7.38 21.99 30.87
N GLY A 862 6.22 21.95 31.53
CA GLY A 862 5.31 23.08 31.67
C GLY A 862 5.99 24.28 32.34
N GLN A 863 6.64 24.05 33.48
CA GLN A 863 7.34 25.09 34.22
C GLN A 863 8.49 25.69 33.40
N THR A 864 9.27 24.86 32.71
CA THR A 864 10.43 25.30 31.95
C THR A 864 10.06 26.13 30.71
N LEU A 865 9.01 25.78 29.97
CA LEU A 865 8.69 26.48 28.72
C LEU A 865 7.64 27.58 28.86
N PHE A 866 6.75 27.50 29.85
CA PHE A 866 5.64 28.45 30.00
C PHE A 866 5.77 29.42 31.18
N VAL A 867 6.65 29.14 32.15
CA VAL A 867 6.78 29.96 33.37
C VAL A 867 8.16 30.60 33.50
N GLN A 868 9.23 29.80 33.45
CA GLN A 868 10.61 30.27 33.57
C GLN A 868 11.00 31.45 32.64
N PRO A 869 10.54 31.53 31.38
CA PRO A 869 10.91 32.64 30.49
C PRO A 869 10.43 33.99 31.02
N LEU A 870 9.23 33.99 31.59
CA LEU A 870 8.58 35.16 32.13
C LEU A 870 9.16 35.49 33.52
N GLU A 871 9.46 34.46 34.32
CA GLU A 871 10.08 34.62 35.64
C GLU A 871 11.51 35.18 35.55
N GLN A 872 12.33 34.73 34.59
CA GLN A 872 13.66 35.30 34.38
C GLN A 872 13.58 36.75 33.91
N SER A 873 12.72 37.03 32.92
CA SER A 873 12.48 38.42 32.47
C SER A 873 12.00 39.31 33.62
N TRP A 874 11.23 38.75 34.54
CA TRP A 874 10.73 39.42 35.74
C TRP A 874 11.84 39.72 36.76
N GLN A 875 12.70 38.74 37.07
CA GLN A 875 13.84 38.92 37.97
C GLN A 875 14.77 40.06 37.51
N GLN A 876 15.00 40.19 36.20
CA GLN A 876 15.85 41.25 35.64
C GLN A 876 15.27 42.66 35.83
N VAL A 877 13.94 42.80 35.93
CA VAL A 877 13.27 44.09 36.21
C VAL A 877 13.26 44.41 37.70
N LEU A 878 13.12 43.39 38.56
CA LEU A 878 12.95 43.55 39.99
C LEU A 878 14.22 43.83 40.77
N GLN A 879 15.35 43.20 40.42
CA GLN A 879 16.61 43.28 41.18
C GLN A 879 17.09 44.73 41.44
N PRO A 880 17.11 45.66 40.45
CA PRO A 880 17.50 47.05 40.71
C PRO A 880 16.57 47.77 41.69
N THR A 881 15.29 47.44 41.68
CA THR A 881 14.28 48.06 42.55
C THR A 881 14.35 47.52 43.97
N ALA A 882 14.64 46.23 44.13
CA ALA A 882 14.90 45.63 45.45
C ALA A 882 16.08 46.32 46.14
N ALA A 883 17.16 46.59 45.39
CA ALA A 883 18.29 47.37 45.89
C ALA A 883 17.90 48.81 46.29
N GLY A 884 17.08 49.47 45.47
CA GLY A 884 16.53 50.79 45.79
C GLY A 884 15.66 50.79 47.05
N LEU A 885 14.85 49.75 47.27
CA LEU A 885 14.00 49.59 48.46
C LEU A 885 14.83 49.35 49.73
N ASN A 886 15.89 48.54 49.67
CA ASN A 886 16.83 48.38 50.80
C ASN A 886 17.43 49.73 51.20
N ALA A 887 17.86 50.53 50.22
CA ALA A 887 18.41 51.86 50.49
C ALA A 887 17.37 52.80 51.12
N GLN A 888 16.11 52.76 50.67
CA GLN A 888 15.01 53.55 51.24
C GLN A 888 14.67 53.11 52.67
N TRP A 889 14.59 51.80 52.93
CA TRP A 889 14.35 51.24 54.26
C TRP A 889 15.43 51.67 55.25
N LYS A 890 16.71 51.53 54.85
CA LYS A 890 17.84 51.97 55.66
C LYS A 890 17.76 53.45 55.99
N ALA A 891 17.48 54.28 54.98
CA ALA A 891 17.43 55.73 55.13
C ALA A 891 16.26 56.23 55.98
N LEU A 892 15.05 55.67 55.78
CA LEU A 892 13.81 56.19 56.38
C LEU A 892 13.45 55.54 57.72
N ILE A 893 13.90 54.31 57.97
CA ILE A 893 13.52 53.56 59.17
C ILE A 893 14.73 53.20 60.02
N VAL A 894 15.70 52.46 59.47
CA VAL A 894 16.80 51.88 60.26
C VAL A 894 17.70 52.94 60.89
N ASN A 895 18.15 53.92 60.10
CA ASN A 895 19.02 54.97 60.60
C ASN A 895 18.35 55.78 61.72
N ASP A 896 17.08 56.15 61.54
CA ASP A 896 16.31 56.91 62.54
C ASP A 896 16.03 56.07 63.80
N TRP A 897 15.71 54.79 63.64
CA TRP A 897 15.52 53.84 64.75
C TRP A 897 16.80 53.73 65.59
N ASN A 898 17.94 53.48 64.95
CA ASN A 898 19.23 53.35 65.63
C ASN A 898 19.63 54.65 66.35
N ASN A 899 19.38 55.81 65.73
CA ASN A 899 19.61 57.11 66.35
C ASN A 899 18.72 57.35 67.58
N ALA A 900 17.46 56.91 67.55
CA ALA A 900 16.52 57.09 68.65
C ALA A 900 16.77 56.12 69.81
N PHE A 901 17.15 54.87 69.52
CA PHE A 901 17.08 53.76 70.47
C PHE A 901 18.39 53.00 70.73
N GLY A 902 19.35 53.00 69.79
CA GLY A 902 20.49 52.06 69.80
C GLY A 902 21.46 52.16 70.98
N GLY A 903 21.46 53.26 71.73
CA GLY A 903 22.28 53.47 72.93
C GLY A 903 21.47 53.64 74.21
N ARG A 904 20.31 52.97 74.32
CA ARG A 904 19.37 53.11 75.45
C ARG A 904 18.80 51.75 75.84
N TYR A 905 18.43 51.59 77.11
CA TYR A 905 17.71 50.41 77.59
C TYR A 905 16.28 50.38 77.05
N PRO A 906 15.77 49.24 76.55
CA PRO A 906 16.29 47.88 76.69
C PRO A 906 17.32 47.42 75.63
N PHE A 907 17.54 48.15 74.54
CA PHE A 907 18.44 47.69 73.47
C PHE A 907 19.89 47.54 73.92
N SER A 908 20.36 48.43 74.80
CA SER A 908 21.66 48.35 75.46
C SER A 908 21.51 48.39 76.98
N ASP A 909 22.37 47.67 77.73
CA ASP A 909 22.40 47.73 79.19
C ASP A 909 23.09 49.02 79.71
N VAL A 910 22.36 50.13 79.64
CA VAL A 910 22.79 51.47 80.07
C VAL A 910 21.72 52.15 80.91
N GLY A 911 22.08 53.20 81.66
CA GLY A 911 21.14 53.94 82.51
C GLY A 911 20.12 54.80 81.76
N SER A 912 20.40 55.22 80.53
CA SER A 912 19.45 55.95 79.68
C SER A 912 18.36 55.02 79.15
N GLU A 913 17.11 55.47 79.21
CA GLU A 913 15.95 54.64 78.83
C GLU A 913 15.31 55.10 77.53
N VAL A 914 14.70 54.14 76.83
CA VAL A 914 13.87 54.39 75.63
C VAL A 914 12.56 55.05 76.04
N SER A 915 12.15 56.06 75.27
CA SER A 915 10.82 56.66 75.40
C SER A 915 9.75 55.71 74.87
N LEU A 916 8.88 55.20 75.74
CA LEU A 916 7.76 54.33 75.37
C LEU A 916 6.80 54.97 74.35
N PRO A 917 6.42 56.26 74.47
CA PRO A 917 5.63 56.92 73.42
C PRO A 917 6.33 56.98 72.07
N LEU A 918 7.65 57.17 72.04
CA LEU A 918 8.41 57.18 70.78
C LEU A 918 8.51 55.77 70.19
N LEU A 919 8.72 54.75 71.03
CA LEU A 919 8.72 53.35 70.60
C LEU A 919 7.35 52.95 70.01
N ALA A 920 6.25 53.41 70.63
CA ALA A 920 4.90 53.22 70.10
C ALA A 920 4.74 53.78 68.68
N GLN A 921 5.28 54.98 68.38
CA GLN A 921 5.19 55.57 67.04
C GLN A 921 5.82 54.72 65.93
N TYR A 922 6.73 53.80 66.25
CA TYR A 922 7.30 52.88 65.29
C TYR A 922 6.51 51.57 65.19
N LEU A 923 6.10 51.01 66.34
CA LEU A 923 5.60 49.63 66.44
C LEU A 923 4.08 49.50 66.31
N ARG A 924 3.31 50.55 66.59
CA ARG A 924 1.84 50.51 66.55
C ARG A 924 1.31 49.86 65.28
N ASN A 925 0.37 48.94 65.44
CA ASN A 925 -0.19 48.17 64.33
C ASN A 925 -0.98 49.00 63.31
N ASP A 926 -1.58 50.12 63.74
CA ASP A 926 -2.51 50.91 62.91
C ASP A 926 -1.83 52.04 62.14
N ASN A 927 -0.83 52.68 62.75
CA ASN A 927 -0.16 53.86 62.17
C ASN A 927 1.33 53.97 62.55
N GLY A 928 1.95 52.85 62.96
CA GLY A 928 3.38 52.81 63.24
C GLY A 928 4.20 53.02 61.97
N ARG A 929 5.35 53.69 62.10
CA ARG A 929 6.25 53.95 60.96
C ARG A 929 6.69 52.68 60.24
N ILE A 930 6.93 51.59 60.98
CA ILE A 930 7.35 50.31 60.38
C ILE A 930 6.19 49.68 59.60
N PRO A 931 5.03 49.36 60.19
CA PRO A 931 3.88 48.84 59.43
C PRO A 931 3.49 49.72 58.23
N GLN A 932 3.48 51.05 58.41
CA GLN A 932 3.14 51.98 57.33
C GLN A 932 4.10 51.88 56.14
N PHE A 933 5.41 51.76 56.39
CA PHE A 933 6.40 51.57 55.34
C PHE A 933 6.16 50.24 54.60
N LEU A 934 5.93 49.15 55.33
CA LEU A 934 5.70 47.82 54.74
C LEU A 934 4.42 47.83 53.88
N GLU A 935 3.34 48.42 54.36
CA GLU A 935 2.09 48.51 53.61
C GLU A 935 2.19 49.42 52.39
N SER A 936 2.90 50.56 52.48
CA SER A 936 3.00 51.49 51.35
C SER A 936 3.96 51.05 50.25
N HIS A 937 5.03 50.32 50.62
CA HIS A 937 6.10 49.94 49.70
C HIS A 937 6.11 48.45 49.33
N LEU A 938 5.54 47.56 50.14
CA LEU A 938 5.65 46.11 49.97
C LEU A 938 4.30 45.37 49.98
N SER A 939 3.15 46.06 49.99
CA SER A 939 1.82 45.43 50.08
C SER A 939 1.49 44.42 48.97
N GLY A 940 2.20 44.43 47.84
CA GLY A 940 2.05 43.43 46.78
C GLY A 940 2.86 42.16 47.00
N VAL A 941 3.89 42.20 47.85
CA VAL A 941 4.86 41.10 48.03
C VAL A 941 5.00 40.63 49.47
N LEU A 942 4.45 41.37 50.43
CA LEU A 942 4.50 41.08 51.85
C LEU A 942 3.15 41.46 52.48
N HIS A 943 2.50 40.50 53.11
CA HIS A 943 1.19 40.69 53.73
C HIS A 943 1.25 40.38 55.22
N LYS A 944 0.48 41.13 56.01
CA LYS A 944 0.31 40.84 57.43
C LYS A 944 -0.79 39.80 57.64
N GLN A 945 -0.45 38.65 58.20
CA GLN A 945 -1.38 37.58 58.58
C GLN A 945 -1.40 37.44 60.11
N GLY A 946 -2.39 38.04 60.76
CA GLY A 946 -2.41 38.15 62.22
C GLY A 946 -1.23 39.00 62.73
N SER A 947 -0.35 38.39 63.51
CA SER A 947 0.88 39.01 64.04
C SER A 947 2.13 38.75 63.17
N HIS A 948 2.00 38.01 62.07
CA HIS A 948 3.14 37.59 61.24
C HIS A 948 3.16 38.30 59.88
N TRP A 949 4.35 38.61 59.38
CA TRP A 949 4.59 39.16 58.05
C TRP A 949 5.02 38.05 57.10
N VAL A 950 4.13 37.72 56.15
CA VAL A 950 4.29 36.58 55.27
C VAL A 950 4.52 37.06 53.83
N PRO A 951 5.62 36.65 53.18
CA PRO A 951 5.83 36.92 51.76
C PRO A 951 4.70 36.36 50.88
N ASP A 952 4.30 37.11 49.87
CA ASP A 952 3.35 36.65 48.85
C ASP A 952 4.04 35.65 47.93
N THR A 953 3.67 34.38 48.03
CA THR A 953 4.27 33.29 47.24
C THR A 953 4.10 33.47 45.73
N VAL A 954 3.07 34.21 45.30
CA VAL A 954 2.80 34.47 43.90
C VAL A 954 3.62 35.67 43.45
N ASN A 955 3.51 36.81 44.12
CA ASN A 955 4.09 38.06 43.62
C ASN A 955 5.57 38.27 43.99
N ALA A 956 6.04 37.65 45.08
CA ALA A 956 7.43 37.72 45.51
C ALA A 956 8.35 36.69 44.81
N GLN A 957 7.84 35.92 43.84
CA GLN A 957 8.63 34.92 43.12
C GLN A 957 9.79 35.58 42.36
N GLY A 958 11.02 35.11 42.62
CA GLY A 958 12.25 35.73 42.11
C GLY A 958 12.84 36.84 42.99
N LEU A 959 12.19 37.19 44.10
CA LEU A 959 12.73 37.99 45.19
C LEU A 959 13.05 37.07 46.37
N VAL A 960 14.16 37.33 47.04
CA VAL A 960 14.53 36.62 48.26
C VAL A 960 14.52 37.63 49.39
N PHE A 961 13.56 37.51 50.30
CA PHE A 961 13.55 38.28 51.55
C PHE A 961 14.70 37.82 52.45
N ASP A 962 15.31 38.76 53.17
CA ASP A 962 16.24 38.42 54.24
C ASP A 962 15.47 37.71 55.36
N PRO A 963 15.81 36.45 55.70
CA PRO A 963 15.12 35.72 56.78
C PRO A 963 15.17 36.47 58.12
N VAL A 964 16.30 37.14 58.40
CA VAL A 964 16.48 37.91 59.64
C VAL A 964 15.49 39.07 59.68
N PHE A 965 15.24 39.72 58.54
CA PHE A 965 14.25 40.77 58.42
C PHE A 965 12.84 40.28 58.79
N LEU A 966 12.41 39.13 58.23
CA LEU A 966 11.08 38.59 58.52
C LEU A 966 10.89 38.23 59.99
N GLU A 967 11.85 37.51 60.60
CA GLU A 967 11.85 37.16 62.01
C GLU A 967 11.80 38.40 62.92
N THR A 968 12.55 39.44 62.55
CA THR A 968 12.55 40.73 63.26
C THR A 968 11.17 41.40 63.19
N MET A 969 10.55 41.45 62.01
CA MET A 969 9.24 42.08 61.84
C MET A 969 8.14 41.35 62.61
N ASP A 970 8.21 40.02 62.67
CA ASP A 970 7.32 39.19 63.48
C ASP A 970 7.48 39.47 64.98
N THR A 971 8.73 39.51 65.46
CA THR A 971 9.06 39.85 66.86
C THR A 971 8.48 41.21 67.25
N LEU A 972 8.70 42.23 66.41
CA LEU A 972 8.18 43.57 66.64
C LEU A 972 6.65 43.64 66.61
N SER A 973 6.00 42.86 65.73
CA SER A 973 4.55 42.82 65.62
C SER A 973 3.90 42.12 66.81
N GLN A 974 4.47 41.00 67.26
CA GLN A 974 4.04 40.31 68.49
C GLN A 974 4.20 41.21 69.72
N LEU A 975 5.30 41.95 69.80
CA LEU A 975 5.50 42.92 70.87
C LEU A 975 4.45 44.04 70.83
N ALA A 976 4.10 44.54 69.64
CA ALA A 976 3.02 45.51 69.46
C ALA A 976 1.67 44.99 69.96
N ASP A 977 1.35 43.73 69.63
CA ASP A 977 0.11 43.07 70.04
C ASP A 977 0.03 42.84 71.56
N VAL A 978 1.16 42.75 72.26
CA VAL A 978 1.19 42.57 73.73
C VAL A 978 1.25 43.91 74.46
N ALA A 979 2.22 44.77 74.12
CA ALA A 979 2.54 45.95 74.90
C ALA A 979 1.83 47.24 74.43
N PHE A 980 1.33 47.29 73.20
CA PHE A 980 0.79 48.51 72.56
C PHE A 980 -0.65 48.34 72.03
N THR A 981 -1.44 47.45 72.64
CA THR A 981 -2.82 47.11 72.24
C THR A 981 -3.75 48.31 72.04
N ARG A 982 -3.55 49.40 72.79
CA ARG A 982 -4.37 50.64 72.75
C ARG A 982 -3.69 51.80 72.03
N GLY A 983 -2.57 51.54 71.34
CA GLY A 983 -1.75 52.56 70.71
C GLY A 983 -0.69 53.21 71.62
N GLU A 984 -0.86 53.16 72.94
CA GLU A 984 0.14 53.56 73.92
C GLU A 984 0.68 52.33 74.66
N ALA A 985 1.88 52.44 75.24
CA ALA A 985 2.45 51.37 76.05
C ALA A 985 1.58 51.14 77.29
N GLY A 986 1.06 49.93 77.45
CA GLY A 986 0.23 49.59 78.60
C GLY A 986 -0.16 48.12 78.61
N LEU A 987 0.25 47.43 79.67
CA LEU A 987 -0.05 46.03 79.92
C LEU A 987 -0.53 45.82 81.36
N ARG A 988 -1.31 44.76 81.52
CA ARG A 988 -1.84 44.32 82.81
C ARG A 988 -1.44 42.87 83.02
N PHE A 989 -1.02 42.58 84.24
CA PHE A 989 -0.65 41.24 84.65
C PHE A 989 -0.95 41.06 86.12
N GLU A 990 -0.96 39.83 86.58
CA GLU A 990 -1.16 39.51 87.98
C GLU A 990 0.09 38.88 88.56
N LEU A 991 0.42 39.29 89.79
CA LEU A 991 1.49 38.67 90.57
C LEU A 991 0.91 38.01 91.80
N ARG A 992 1.37 36.81 92.08
CA ARG A 992 1.13 36.10 93.33
C ARG A 992 2.46 35.84 94.01
N PRO A 993 2.64 36.28 95.27
CA PRO A 993 3.87 35.98 95.99
C PRO A 993 3.94 34.47 96.28
N GLY A 994 5.13 33.91 96.10
CA GLY A 994 5.47 32.54 96.43
C GLY A 994 6.07 32.44 97.83
N THR A 995 6.25 31.21 98.31
CA THR A 995 6.87 30.93 99.61
C THR A 995 8.29 30.43 99.43
N ALA A 996 9.14 30.71 100.41
CA ALA A 996 10.49 30.16 100.50
C ALA A 996 10.85 29.88 101.96
N ARG A 997 11.66 28.84 102.19
CA ARG A 997 12.19 28.54 103.52
C ARG A 997 13.06 29.72 103.98
N ASP A 998 12.93 30.09 105.26
CA ASP A 998 13.70 31.15 105.93
C ASP A 998 13.47 32.60 105.43
N VAL A 999 12.51 32.83 104.54
CA VAL A 999 12.07 34.18 104.12
C VAL A 999 10.78 34.56 104.85
N MET A 1000 10.83 35.61 105.67
CA MET A 1000 9.71 36.05 106.52
C MET A 1000 8.79 37.04 105.81
N GLN A 1001 9.35 37.94 105.01
CA GLN A 1001 8.60 38.96 104.28
C GLN A 1001 9.26 39.27 102.95
N THR A 1002 8.46 39.50 101.91
CA THR A 1002 8.91 40.08 100.65
C THR A 1002 8.07 41.30 100.30
N ASP A 1003 8.72 42.37 99.89
CA ASP A 1003 8.11 43.62 99.45
C ASP A 1003 8.56 43.92 98.03
N LEU A 1004 7.64 43.76 97.08
CA LEU A 1004 7.83 44.14 95.68
C LEU A 1004 7.02 45.41 95.39
N VAL A 1005 7.66 46.46 94.91
CA VAL A 1005 7.01 47.71 94.51
C VAL A 1005 7.27 47.92 93.03
N ILE A 1006 6.22 48.12 92.24
CA ILE A 1006 6.30 48.41 90.80
C ILE A 1006 5.49 49.68 90.52
N ASP A 1007 6.14 50.77 90.11
CA ASP A 1007 5.51 52.06 89.84
C ASP A 1007 4.59 52.53 91.00
N GLY A 1008 5.06 52.38 92.24
CA GLY A 1008 4.30 52.69 93.47
C GLY A 1008 3.28 51.61 93.89
N GLN A 1009 2.99 50.61 93.06
CA GLN A 1009 2.07 49.51 93.41
C GLN A 1009 2.78 48.47 94.30
N LYS A 1010 2.58 48.56 95.62
CA LYS A 1010 3.25 47.70 96.61
C LYS A 1010 2.58 46.33 96.82
N LEU A 1011 3.32 45.24 96.67
CA LEU A 1011 2.93 43.86 96.99
C LEU A 1011 3.78 43.37 98.17
N THR A 1012 3.21 43.48 99.37
CA THR A 1012 3.81 42.97 100.61
C THR A 1012 3.26 41.58 100.93
N TYR A 1013 4.16 40.63 101.17
CA TYR A 1013 3.82 39.27 101.57
C TYR A 1013 4.57 38.88 102.84
N VAL A 1014 3.84 38.40 103.84
CA VAL A 1014 4.32 38.00 105.18
C VAL A 1014 3.92 36.55 105.50
N ASN A 1015 3.92 35.67 104.49
CA ASN A 1015 3.55 34.25 104.59
C ASN A 1015 2.09 33.97 104.99
N GLN A 1016 1.16 34.89 104.68
CA GLN A 1016 -0.29 34.66 104.73
C GLN A 1016 -0.77 33.81 103.54
N MET A 1017 -2.08 33.53 103.44
CA MET A 1017 -2.62 32.88 102.23
C MET A 1017 -2.34 33.76 100.99
N PRO A 1018 -1.63 33.26 99.95
CA PRO A 1018 -1.19 34.09 98.84
C PRO A 1018 -2.34 34.37 97.87
N ILE A 1019 -2.59 35.66 97.63
CA ILE A 1019 -3.66 36.20 96.75
C ILE A 1019 -3.01 36.79 95.50
N TRP A 1020 -3.69 36.68 94.36
CA TRP A 1020 -3.31 37.36 93.12
C TRP A 1020 -3.52 38.87 93.23
N LYS A 1021 -2.52 39.66 92.83
CA LYS A 1021 -2.61 41.11 92.74
C LYS A 1021 -2.44 41.56 91.31
N ASN A 1022 -3.41 42.30 90.80
CA ASN A 1022 -3.35 42.93 89.50
C ASN A 1022 -2.38 44.12 89.55
N ILE A 1023 -1.49 44.19 88.57
CA ILE A 1023 -0.47 45.23 88.39
C ILE A 1023 -0.64 45.79 86.98
N VAL A 1024 -0.55 47.12 86.86
CA VAL A 1024 -0.52 47.84 85.59
C VAL A 1024 0.90 48.35 85.35
N TRP A 1025 1.43 48.17 84.14
CA TRP A 1025 2.72 48.75 83.75
C TRP A 1025 2.63 49.33 82.33
N PRO A 1026 3.19 50.51 82.07
CA PRO A 1026 3.60 51.51 83.07
C PRO A 1026 2.39 52.04 83.85
N ALA A 1027 2.56 52.39 85.13
CA ALA A 1027 1.55 53.16 85.87
C ALA A 1027 1.88 54.65 85.87
N ASP A 1028 0.85 55.50 85.93
CA ASP A 1028 0.99 56.94 86.07
C ASP A 1028 1.38 57.28 87.52
N THR A 1029 2.68 57.56 87.75
CA THR A 1029 3.25 57.81 89.08
C THR A 1029 4.49 58.71 89.00
N GLU A 1030 4.72 59.50 90.05
CA GLU A 1030 5.97 60.27 90.21
C GLU A 1030 7.15 59.39 90.65
N ALA A 1031 6.87 58.21 91.22
CA ALA A 1031 7.87 57.26 91.72
C ALA A 1031 7.94 56.01 90.81
N SER A 1032 8.28 56.24 89.55
CA SER A 1032 8.42 55.19 88.52
C SER A 1032 9.67 54.34 88.76
N GLY A 1033 9.53 53.01 88.66
CA GLY A 1033 10.61 52.07 88.97
C GLY A 1033 10.12 50.77 89.61
N ALA A 1034 11.06 49.84 89.82
CA ALA A 1034 10.79 48.60 90.54
C ALA A 1034 11.84 48.31 91.62
N THR A 1035 11.35 48.05 92.84
CA THR A 1035 12.18 47.72 94.00
C THR A 1035 11.70 46.40 94.59
N LEU A 1036 12.63 45.47 94.82
CA LEU A 1036 12.37 44.22 95.53
C LEU A 1036 13.20 44.18 96.81
N SER A 1037 12.56 43.92 97.94
CA SER A 1037 13.23 43.75 99.24
C SER A 1037 12.67 42.56 100.00
N TRP A 1038 13.46 42.02 100.92
CA TRP A 1038 13.07 40.86 101.73
C TRP A 1038 13.54 40.99 103.17
N VAL A 1039 12.88 40.26 104.06
CA VAL A 1039 13.26 40.03 105.46
C VAL A 1039 13.44 38.53 105.64
N SER A 1040 14.54 38.10 106.27
CA SER A 1040 14.82 36.69 106.54
C SER A 1040 14.73 36.40 108.04
N THR A 1041 14.82 35.12 108.42
CA THR A 1041 14.92 34.73 109.84
C THR A 1041 16.22 35.20 110.50
N LYS A 1042 17.23 35.60 109.71
CA LYS A 1042 18.58 35.96 110.18
C LYS A 1042 18.88 37.45 110.05
N THR A 1043 18.14 38.20 109.22
CA THR A 1043 18.41 39.61 108.92
C THR A 1043 17.12 40.42 108.81
N GLY A 1044 17.18 41.70 109.21
CA GLY A 1044 16.12 42.68 108.92
C GLY A 1044 15.96 42.97 107.42
N THR A 1045 15.16 43.98 107.06
CA THR A 1045 14.87 44.33 105.66
C THR A 1045 16.14 44.62 104.87
N ARG A 1046 16.33 43.91 103.76
CA ARG A 1046 17.38 44.14 102.76
C ARG A 1046 16.77 44.34 101.39
N ILE A 1047 17.39 45.21 100.60
CA ILE A 1047 16.98 45.48 99.22
C ILE A 1047 17.75 44.54 98.30
N TYR A 1048 17.03 43.77 97.49
CA TYR A 1048 17.62 42.91 96.46
C TYR A 1048 18.10 43.77 95.29
N SER A 1049 17.19 44.57 94.73
CA SER A 1049 17.46 45.50 93.64
C SER A 1049 16.50 46.68 93.72
N ASP A 1050 17.01 47.85 93.37
CA ASP A 1050 16.25 49.09 93.21
C ASP A 1050 16.54 49.66 91.82
N ASN A 1051 15.56 49.59 90.91
CA ASN A 1051 15.71 50.01 89.53
C ASN A 1051 14.75 51.19 89.26
N PRO A 1052 15.23 52.45 89.30
CA PRO A 1052 14.39 53.61 89.03
C PRO A 1052 14.06 53.72 87.52
N GLY A 1053 13.01 54.46 87.19
CA GLY A 1053 12.60 54.73 85.81
C GLY A 1053 11.53 53.77 85.29
N THR A 1054 10.91 54.14 84.17
CA THR A 1054 9.74 53.43 83.61
C THR A 1054 10.07 51.99 83.22
N TRP A 1055 11.32 51.70 82.87
CA TRP A 1055 11.77 50.35 82.55
C TRP A 1055 12.28 49.55 83.76
N GLY A 1056 12.17 50.10 84.97
CA GLY A 1056 12.66 49.48 86.21
C GLY A 1056 12.10 48.08 86.44
N TRP A 1057 10.82 47.86 86.11
CA TRP A 1057 10.20 46.53 86.18
C TRP A 1057 10.85 45.52 85.23
N ILE A 1058 11.10 45.92 83.99
CA ILE A 1058 11.74 45.05 82.98
C ILE A 1058 13.18 44.73 83.39
N ARG A 1059 13.92 45.71 83.94
CA ARG A 1059 15.27 45.48 84.51
C ARG A 1059 15.27 44.52 85.68
N LEU A 1060 14.21 44.55 86.50
CA LEU A 1060 14.06 43.60 87.60
C LEU A 1060 13.75 42.20 87.08
N LEU A 1061 12.88 42.07 86.07
CA LEU A 1061 12.55 40.81 85.41
C LEU A 1061 13.76 40.19 84.70
N GLU A 1062 14.62 40.99 84.06
CA GLU A 1062 15.86 40.53 83.43
C GLU A 1062 16.78 39.79 84.42
N LYS A 1063 16.76 40.19 85.70
CA LYS A 1063 17.55 39.56 86.78
C LYS A 1063 16.90 38.29 87.36
N ALA A 1064 15.70 37.93 86.91
CA ALA A 1064 14.95 36.78 87.42
C ALA A 1064 15.30 35.49 86.67
N GLU A 1065 15.33 34.37 87.38
CA GLU A 1065 15.17 33.05 86.78
C GLU A 1065 13.69 32.85 86.43
N ILE A 1066 13.38 32.77 85.14
CA ILE A 1066 12.00 32.64 84.62
C ILE A 1066 11.79 31.22 84.11
N THR A 1067 10.72 30.57 84.54
CA THR A 1067 10.32 29.23 84.07
C THR A 1067 8.81 29.13 83.88
N ASP A 1068 8.36 28.33 82.92
CA ASP A 1068 6.93 28.11 82.70
C ASP A 1068 6.27 27.41 83.89
N ASN A 1069 5.05 27.84 84.23
CA ASN A 1069 4.26 27.20 85.28
C ASN A 1069 3.10 26.40 84.68
N ALA A 1070 3.31 25.09 84.49
CA ALA A 1070 2.29 24.17 83.96
C ALA A 1070 0.99 24.10 84.80
N GLY A 1071 1.01 24.56 86.05
CA GLY A 1071 -0.15 24.59 86.94
C GLY A 1071 -1.03 25.83 86.84
N VAL A 1072 -0.61 26.87 86.10
CA VAL A 1072 -1.37 28.12 85.91
C VAL A 1072 -1.37 28.47 84.43
N ASN A 1073 -2.57 28.60 83.83
CA ASN A 1073 -2.66 29.01 82.43
C ASN A 1073 -2.06 30.41 82.24
N SER A 1074 -1.21 30.58 81.22
CA SER A 1074 -0.42 31.80 80.97
C SER A 1074 0.39 32.24 82.21
N GLY A 1075 0.93 31.26 82.94
CA GLY A 1075 1.64 31.46 84.19
C GLY A 1075 3.14 31.20 84.09
N PHE A 1076 3.94 32.07 84.72
CA PHE A 1076 5.39 31.95 84.81
C PHE A 1076 5.82 31.99 86.28
N ASN A 1077 6.80 31.17 86.64
CA ASN A 1077 7.47 31.26 87.93
C ASN A 1077 8.67 32.20 87.79
N LEU A 1078 8.70 33.21 88.65
CA LEU A 1078 9.79 34.17 88.78
C LEU A 1078 10.55 33.86 90.06
N ARG A 1079 11.87 33.70 89.96
CA ARG A 1079 12.73 33.49 91.12
C ARG A 1079 13.91 34.45 91.06
N TRP A 1080 14.05 35.27 92.09
CA TRP A 1080 15.28 36.03 92.33
C TRP A 1080 16.06 35.37 93.45
N THR A 1081 17.34 35.05 93.19
CA THR A 1081 18.23 34.54 94.25
C THR A 1081 18.87 35.73 94.96
N ALA A 1082 18.47 35.95 96.23
CA ALA A 1082 18.96 37.05 97.05
C ALA A 1082 20.45 36.90 97.40
N GLN A 1083 21.07 37.97 97.91
CA GLN A 1083 22.51 38.02 98.22
C GLN A 1083 22.94 37.00 99.30
N ASP A 1084 22.01 36.53 100.13
CA ASP A 1084 22.21 35.47 101.13
C ASP A 1084 21.87 34.06 100.61
N GLY A 1085 21.59 33.92 99.32
CA GLY A 1085 21.26 32.66 98.64
C GLY A 1085 19.79 32.24 98.76
N LEU A 1086 18.94 33.03 99.42
CA LEU A 1086 17.52 32.71 99.59
C LEU A 1086 16.72 33.02 98.31
N PRO A 1087 15.76 32.16 97.91
CA PRO A 1087 14.93 32.40 96.75
C PRO A 1087 13.74 33.31 97.08
N LEU A 1088 13.56 34.38 96.33
CA LEU A 1088 12.40 35.26 96.36
C LEU A 1088 11.46 34.84 95.21
N ASN A 1089 10.47 34.01 95.54
CA ASN A 1089 9.61 33.37 94.55
C ASN A 1089 8.33 34.18 94.32
N TYR A 1090 7.92 34.32 93.06
CA TYR A 1090 6.64 34.87 92.64
C TYR A 1090 6.08 34.04 91.48
N THR A 1091 4.77 34.05 91.31
CA THR A 1091 4.11 33.54 90.11
C THR A 1091 3.48 34.71 89.39
N LEU A 1092 3.87 34.91 88.13
CA LEU A 1092 3.30 35.86 87.19
C LEU A 1092 2.21 35.17 86.39
N ARG A 1093 1.10 35.86 86.17
CA ARG A 1093 0.06 35.47 85.22
C ARG A 1093 -0.21 36.63 84.27
N THR A 1094 -0.17 36.36 82.97
CA THR A 1094 -0.31 37.39 81.92
C THR A 1094 -1.71 37.37 81.32
N GLU A 1095 -2.20 38.52 80.85
CA GLU A 1095 -3.48 38.61 80.13
C GLU A 1095 -3.34 38.18 78.66
N ALA A 1096 -2.20 38.50 78.03
CA ALA A 1096 -1.91 38.18 76.63
C ALA A 1096 -0.42 37.88 76.44
N GLY A 1097 -0.11 36.83 75.68
CA GLY A 1097 1.26 36.38 75.39
C GLY A 1097 2.12 36.25 76.66
N ASP A 1098 3.38 36.64 76.54
CA ASP A 1098 4.33 36.64 77.65
C ASP A 1098 4.21 37.90 78.54
N GLY A 1099 3.22 38.76 78.28
CA GLY A 1099 2.95 39.99 79.03
C GLY A 1099 4.20 40.87 79.13
N PRO A 1100 4.63 41.29 80.34
CA PRO A 1100 5.83 42.13 80.48
C PRO A 1100 7.13 41.39 80.11
N LEU A 1101 7.15 40.06 80.05
CA LEU A 1101 8.35 39.30 79.67
C LEU A 1101 8.67 39.45 78.17
N ALA A 1102 7.67 39.72 77.33
CA ALA A 1102 7.87 39.93 75.89
C ALA A 1102 8.85 41.08 75.61
N LEU A 1103 8.92 42.09 76.48
CA LEU A 1103 9.83 43.23 76.35
C LEU A 1103 11.31 42.86 76.56
N LEU A 1104 11.59 41.69 77.13
CA LEU A 1104 12.96 41.18 77.25
C LEU A 1104 13.55 40.78 75.89
N GLN A 1105 12.70 40.51 74.88
CA GLN A 1105 13.13 40.23 73.51
C GLN A 1105 13.78 41.46 72.83
N LEU A 1106 13.61 42.67 73.40
CA LEU A 1106 14.29 43.87 72.94
C LEU A 1106 15.74 43.98 73.44
N ARG A 1107 16.19 43.10 74.33
CA ARG A 1107 17.60 43.07 74.77
C ARG A 1107 18.48 42.68 73.58
N ASP A 1108 19.48 43.51 73.31
CA ASP A 1108 20.46 43.33 72.24
C ASP A 1108 19.82 43.18 70.84
N PHE A 1109 18.61 43.72 70.68
CA PHE A 1109 17.86 43.73 69.43
C PHE A 1109 18.45 44.76 68.44
N GLU A 1110 18.67 44.33 67.19
CA GLU A 1110 19.10 45.19 66.09
C GLU A 1110 18.10 45.11 64.93
N LEU A 1111 17.82 46.25 64.30
CA LEU A 1111 16.94 46.31 63.14
C LEU A 1111 17.74 46.01 61.85
N PRO A 1112 17.38 44.98 61.05
CA PRO A 1112 18.12 44.62 59.85
C PRO A 1112 18.18 45.72 58.80
N GLU A 1113 19.34 45.89 58.15
CA GLU A 1113 19.55 46.94 57.15
C GLU A 1113 18.91 46.64 55.78
N ASN A 1114 18.66 45.37 55.47
CA ASN A 1114 18.17 44.92 54.17
C ASN A 1114 16.83 44.19 54.31
N ILE A 1115 15.92 44.45 53.37
CA ILE A 1115 14.66 43.71 53.21
C ILE A 1115 14.88 42.50 52.30
N PHE A 1116 15.65 42.70 51.21
CA PHE A 1116 15.92 41.69 50.19
C PHE A 1116 17.40 41.33 50.09
N VAL A 1117 17.69 40.07 49.77
CA VAL A 1117 19.03 39.59 49.43
C VAL A 1117 19.28 39.85 47.94
N ILE A 1118 20.30 40.65 47.64
CA ILE A 1118 20.70 40.98 46.26
C ILE A 1118 21.83 40.01 45.86
N SER A 1119 21.58 39.18 44.84
CA SER A 1119 22.43 38.08 44.43
C SER A 1119 23.69 38.54 43.67
N SER A 1120 24.57 39.27 44.34
CA SER A 1120 25.93 39.56 43.86
C SER A 1120 27.02 38.77 44.60
N GLN A 1121 26.65 37.88 45.54
CA GLN A 1121 27.59 37.18 46.42
C GLN A 1121 27.57 35.63 46.37
N THR A 1122 26.96 35.01 45.36
CA THR A 1122 27.00 33.54 45.20
C THR A 1122 27.58 33.18 43.83
N SER A 1123 28.89 33.34 43.68
CA SER A 1123 29.64 32.99 42.47
C SER A 1123 30.69 31.90 42.74
N SER A 1124 30.34 30.87 43.53
CA SER A 1124 31.32 29.82 43.89
C SER A 1124 30.81 28.38 43.85
N GLU A 1125 29.56 28.10 43.47
CA GLU A 1125 29.07 26.72 43.35
C GLU A 1125 28.19 26.56 42.11
N GLU A 1126 28.80 26.43 40.94
CA GLU A 1126 28.11 25.94 39.73
C GLU A 1126 29.15 25.30 38.78
N GLN A 1127 29.87 24.30 39.30
CA GLN A 1127 30.52 23.25 38.50
C GLN A 1127 30.09 21.89 39.05
N GLU A 1128 28.93 21.40 38.57
CA GLU A 1128 28.62 19.97 38.44
C GLU A 1128 27.53 19.75 37.37
#